data_AF-A0A7J6X3W7-F1
#
_entry.id   AF-A0A7J6X3W7-F1
#
_cell.length_a   1.000
_cell.length_b   1.000
_cell.length_c   1.000
_cell.angle_alpha   90.00
_cell.angle_beta   90.00
_cell.angle_gamma   90.00
#
_symmetry.space_group_name_H-M   'P 1'
#
loop_
_entity.id
_entity.type
_entity.pdbx_description
1 polymer ?
#
loop_
_entity_poly.entity_id
_entity_poly.type
_entity_poly.pdbx_seq_one_letter_code
_entity_poly.pdbx_strand_id
1 'polypeptide(L)'
;MEKNSPAYAMEWSIELEKGLRSNKPGKPIEAISQIGPRLEQWSKEPISTMVIFNVFGLVPGEDRLFANTILLRLADAFKCGDKHTRVCILKAFLLERRKRKKGKQYNGILAKQRVPNYEELLKRVKIVYDKGDSDSKAISLRLFGCWSDIASDSAEIRHMILSSLGSSSDTEVKASLFTAGCFSEMPEDFAYVFLEVLINMVTSSKLSTTVKLACAKAFAKLGYSLTLATRAYKTGRKLVLNSSQEEFVVEMLTSLSKLASKSVLLISEQVELLLSLIIHNSVVPVQAMAIHCMLFLLGGGVCRFPIKENFLSQLFHVLNNTNLSIVSHCEALRLLLKIFQYARPNLSHREMPEFVIWLTIVKTASQSPILSKRLLAFQLLVDISLKDKEAVETEPSGNGSTDLLSQSLLLVLDRIEQLAKSEFKSCETASEMLQECHSLLSLVLHLVEEYPTLGVLALDKVRSCVEFVVNAGKRGITQKSYYLTNDIVGFEGEKLRPVVSQFVFCMYKFVECCIETLDEASAVTAEVHHILKPIIEFMQKSYFSNRDMCTIQSILLHSRVMWSYLAYNNWEICNADNIGISHEDYWIEHEGLTCEFINKMIAGQDRWDAYKAGKCAACQGAWFAAAFIFRELCNNVQSDACQHWLKSLALFTQSESTIMLPFLPKEGQKLVNRSKIHKIWATGSGVLSKSTEDYPCCAVLWDYHKSYNKAYDEVCSAMDILAAAVTTDHTFVFQRWFLNLRAKVLQIVVDILKLLNSSASNAENTGNVGWVEGCTNIKFSGPTLDAHSLTPISFRLKRLAQELDLMATSFMDMDLRSYRTCSRLALNCSLLAFCTGFVLYSPDLRSHGNTIYWGIEDSRRCSQSMLIQDLVKRLWHVDGEMSTILTQVLTIVEDPNSRFPVPPKMPLYKNGSSEKETLDVCKIALSGFLSMLEEAKGIKDGGGRYKQSRTRLQHLSNVLQRWMDMSFQVPKYFFQIRSCVGAELFLFDANTGNPNRLSVLPGCHLSLNLCLQLKHVPPGRVARIHCILASKPSYRTSEHGDESKGKMLPGFQSCDTSDVIDLNEKLWMYVIERAKRSCRKIRKASGGDVLVWSCASFVLNERGQGFSTCLLDVSAFPVGFYKIKWHSCCIDSKDSYWSLLPLNMGPVFSVNNSFAGR
;
A
#
# COMPACT_ATOMS: atom_id res chain seq x y z
N MET A 1 6.33 -25.60 6.39
CA MET A 1 4.97 -25.44 6.94
C MET A 1 5.06 -25.21 8.44
N GLU A 2 4.40 -24.18 8.98
CA GLU A 2 4.30 -24.00 10.43
C GLU A 2 3.24 -24.95 11.02
N LYS A 3 3.52 -25.48 12.21
CA LYS A 3 2.57 -26.30 12.97
C LYS A 3 1.53 -25.40 13.65
N ASN A 4 0.25 -25.81 13.57
CA ASN A 4 -0.84 -25.13 14.27
C ASN A 4 -0.94 -25.57 15.75
N SER A 5 -1.72 -24.84 16.56
CA SER A 5 -1.89 -25.17 17.99
C SER A 5 -2.32 -26.62 18.26
N PRO A 6 -3.25 -27.23 17.48
CA PRO A 6 -3.59 -28.65 17.62
C PRO A 6 -2.38 -29.59 17.49
N ALA A 7 -1.42 -29.27 16.62
CA ALA A 7 -0.22 -30.10 16.41
C ALA A 7 0.80 -30.00 17.55
N TYR A 8 0.74 -28.92 18.35
CA TYR A 8 1.57 -28.74 19.53
C TYR A 8 0.88 -29.13 20.84
N ALA A 9 -0.41 -29.50 20.81
CA ALA A 9 -1.22 -29.74 21.99
C ALA A 9 -0.60 -30.76 22.96
N MET A 10 -0.07 -31.87 22.43
CA MET A 10 0.62 -32.89 23.21
C MET A 10 1.89 -32.35 23.87
N GLU A 11 2.75 -31.66 23.11
CA GLU A 11 4.01 -31.09 23.59
C GLU A 11 3.75 -30.06 24.69
N TRP A 12 2.82 -29.13 24.46
CA TRP A 12 2.42 -28.12 25.45
C TRP A 12 1.86 -28.74 26.73
N SER A 13 1.11 -29.83 26.61
CA SER A 13 0.61 -30.58 27.77
C SER A 13 1.76 -31.16 28.59
N ILE A 14 2.71 -31.84 27.94
CA ILE A 14 3.87 -32.47 28.58
C ILE A 14 4.77 -31.42 29.26
N GLU A 15 5.05 -30.31 28.58
CA GLU A 15 5.85 -29.21 29.12
C GLU A 15 5.21 -28.61 30.37
N LEU A 16 3.90 -28.36 30.34
CA LEU A 16 3.15 -27.83 31.48
C LEU A 16 3.24 -28.77 32.68
N GLU A 17 3.05 -30.08 32.48
CA GLU A 17 3.15 -31.05 33.58
C GLU A 17 4.56 -31.14 34.17
N LYS A 18 5.61 -31.14 33.32
CA LYS A 18 7.00 -31.08 33.78
C LYS A 18 7.29 -29.80 34.56
N GLY A 19 6.70 -28.68 34.14
CA GLY A 19 6.80 -27.39 34.83
C GLY A 19 6.12 -27.40 36.19
N LEU A 20 4.87 -27.90 36.25
CA LEU A 20 4.06 -27.94 37.47
C LEU A 20 4.60 -28.93 38.53
N ARG A 21 5.21 -30.05 38.12
CA ARG A 21 5.81 -31.04 39.04
C ARG A 21 7.22 -30.68 39.51
N SER A 22 7.80 -29.58 39.02
CA SER A 22 9.17 -29.21 39.36
C SER A 22 9.27 -28.62 40.76
N ASN A 23 10.17 -29.17 41.59
CA ASN A 23 10.47 -28.65 42.93
C ASN A 23 11.30 -27.34 42.92
N LYS A 24 11.77 -26.89 41.75
CA LYS A 24 12.49 -25.61 41.63
C LYS A 24 11.54 -24.42 41.90
N PRO A 25 11.89 -23.47 42.78
CA PRO A 25 11.05 -22.32 43.08
C PRO A 25 10.83 -21.47 41.81
N GLY A 26 9.61 -20.97 41.62
CA GLY A 26 9.23 -20.13 40.47
C GLY A 26 8.95 -20.87 39.16
N LYS A 27 9.45 -22.10 38.98
CA LYS A 27 9.26 -22.88 37.74
C LYS A 27 7.79 -23.24 37.43
N PRO A 28 6.93 -23.58 38.41
CA PRO A 28 5.49 -23.75 38.15
C PRO A 28 4.82 -22.45 37.63
N ILE A 29 5.22 -21.30 38.17
CA ILE A 29 4.70 -19.98 37.76
C ILE A 29 5.16 -19.65 36.34
N GLU A 30 6.42 -19.91 36.01
CA GLU A 30 6.96 -19.75 34.67
C GLU A 30 6.19 -20.59 33.65
N ALA A 31 5.94 -21.87 33.97
CA ALA A 31 5.17 -22.77 33.10
C ALA A 31 3.73 -22.25 32.86
N ILE A 32 3.07 -21.72 33.90
CA ILE A 32 1.73 -21.10 33.79
C ILE A 32 1.79 -19.80 32.96
N SER A 33 2.85 -19.01 33.11
CA SER A 33 3.06 -17.79 32.33
C SER A 33 3.26 -18.10 30.84
N GLN A 34 3.97 -19.19 30.51
CA GLN A 34 4.20 -19.64 29.14
C GLN A 34 2.94 -20.24 28.49
N ILE A 35 2.10 -20.96 29.25
CA ILE A 35 0.88 -21.56 28.69
C ILE A 35 -0.21 -20.53 28.40
N GLY A 36 -0.27 -19.41 29.13
CA GLY A 36 -1.30 -18.37 28.94
C GLY A 36 -1.39 -17.84 27.50
N PRO A 37 -0.30 -17.32 26.91
CA PRO A 37 -0.26 -16.89 25.51
C PRO A 37 -0.59 -18.01 24.51
N ARG A 38 -0.21 -19.26 24.81
CA ARG A 38 -0.52 -20.43 23.97
C ARG A 38 -2.02 -20.74 23.94
N LEU A 39 -2.70 -20.65 25.08
CA LEU A 39 -4.17 -20.78 25.16
C LEU A 39 -4.86 -19.63 24.42
N GLU A 40 -4.35 -18.40 24.55
CA GLU A 40 -4.86 -17.24 23.82
C GLU A 40 -4.77 -17.46 22.30
N GLN A 41 -3.63 -17.97 21.82
CA GLN A 41 -3.44 -18.28 20.41
C GLN A 41 -4.43 -19.36 19.94
N TRP A 42 -4.56 -20.45 20.69
CA TRP A 42 -5.43 -21.56 20.31
C TRP A 42 -6.91 -21.16 20.30
N SER A 43 -7.35 -20.26 21.17
CA SER A 43 -8.71 -19.70 21.16
C SER A 43 -9.06 -18.92 19.89
N LYS A 44 -8.07 -18.43 19.13
CA LYS A 44 -8.29 -17.70 17.87
C LYS A 44 -8.30 -18.60 16.65
N GLU A 45 -7.76 -19.81 16.76
CA GLU A 45 -7.70 -20.77 15.66
C GLU A 45 -9.06 -21.47 15.43
N PRO A 46 -9.47 -21.68 14.17
CA PRO A 46 -10.70 -22.39 13.84
C PRO A 46 -10.64 -23.86 14.30
N ILE A 47 -11.80 -24.51 14.33
CA ILE A 47 -11.89 -25.93 14.69
C ILE A 47 -11.13 -26.77 13.66
N SER A 48 -10.30 -27.70 14.13
CA SER A 48 -9.52 -28.63 13.31
C SER A 48 -10.43 -29.43 12.35
N THR A 49 -10.16 -29.36 11.05
CA THR A 49 -10.87 -30.10 9.99
C THR A 49 -10.11 -31.39 9.63
N MET A 50 -10.76 -32.31 8.91
CA MET A 50 -10.12 -33.55 8.42
C MET A 50 -8.84 -33.28 7.60
N VAL A 51 -8.82 -32.17 6.86
CA VAL A 51 -7.63 -31.74 6.11
C VAL A 51 -6.46 -31.45 7.04
N ILE A 52 -6.70 -30.77 8.17
CA ILE A 52 -5.67 -30.46 9.16
C ILE A 52 -5.14 -31.74 9.81
N PHE A 53 -6.04 -32.68 10.15
CA PHE A 53 -5.64 -33.97 10.70
C PHE A 53 -4.73 -34.74 9.74
N ASN A 54 -5.11 -34.83 8.47
CA ASN A 54 -4.32 -35.51 7.44
C ASN A 54 -2.96 -34.82 7.18
N VAL A 55 -2.93 -33.48 7.11
CA VAL A 55 -1.72 -32.70 6.81
C VAL A 55 -0.67 -32.80 7.92
N PHE A 56 -1.09 -32.85 9.19
CA PHE A 56 -0.18 -32.94 10.33
C PHE A 56 -0.03 -34.37 10.90
N GLY A 57 -0.70 -35.36 10.32
CA GLY A 57 -0.70 -36.74 10.82
C GLY A 57 -1.31 -36.88 12.22
N LEU A 58 -2.28 -36.03 12.56
CA LEU A 58 -2.93 -35.99 13.87
C LEU A 58 -4.13 -36.96 13.91
N VAL A 59 -4.36 -37.59 15.06
CA VAL A 59 -5.53 -38.44 15.24
C VAL A 59 -6.77 -37.56 15.48
N PRO A 60 -7.90 -37.77 14.78
CA PRO A 60 -9.11 -37.00 15.00
C PRO A 60 -9.56 -37.01 16.47
N GLY A 61 -9.65 -35.82 17.09
CA GLY A 61 -10.07 -35.64 18.48
C GLY A 61 -8.94 -35.65 19.52
N GLU A 62 -7.70 -35.97 19.12
CA GLU A 62 -6.52 -35.94 20.00
C GLU A 62 -6.24 -34.52 20.54
N ASP A 63 -6.39 -33.51 19.69
CA ASP A 63 -6.24 -32.11 20.06
C ASP A 63 -7.21 -31.69 21.18
N ARG A 64 -8.45 -32.18 21.14
CA ARG A 64 -9.47 -31.93 22.18
C ARG A 64 -9.11 -32.64 23.50
N LEU A 65 -8.59 -33.86 23.43
CA LEU A 65 -8.13 -34.60 24.61
C LEU A 65 -7.01 -33.87 25.34
N PHE A 66 -6.01 -33.37 24.62
CA PHE A 66 -4.92 -32.62 25.21
C PHE A 66 -5.33 -31.23 25.71
N ALA A 67 -6.24 -30.53 25.01
CA ALA A 67 -6.83 -29.28 25.52
C ALA A 67 -7.50 -29.50 26.88
N ASN A 68 -8.36 -30.51 26.99
CA ASN A 68 -9.03 -30.88 28.24
C ASN A 68 -8.01 -31.24 29.34
N THR A 69 -6.95 -31.96 28.99
CA THR A 69 -5.87 -32.34 29.91
C THR A 69 -5.13 -31.12 30.45
N ILE A 70 -4.79 -30.14 29.60
CA ILE A 70 -4.14 -28.89 30.00
C ILE A 70 -5.03 -28.11 30.97
N LEU A 71 -6.33 -27.98 30.66
CA LEU A 71 -7.28 -27.29 31.53
C LEU A 71 -7.42 -27.97 32.89
N LEU A 72 -7.49 -29.31 32.92
CA LEU A 72 -7.56 -30.08 34.17
C LEU A 72 -6.29 -29.89 35.01
N ARG A 73 -5.11 -29.92 34.41
CA ARG A 73 -3.83 -29.68 35.09
C ARG A 73 -3.77 -28.27 35.71
N LEU A 74 -4.28 -27.26 35.01
CA LEU A 74 -4.38 -25.90 35.55
C LEU A 74 -5.39 -25.83 36.70
N ALA A 75 -6.53 -26.52 36.61
CA ALA A 75 -7.50 -26.58 37.69
C ALA A 75 -6.95 -27.31 38.94
N ASP A 76 -6.16 -28.37 38.75
CA ASP A 76 -5.46 -29.06 39.84
C ASP A 76 -4.39 -28.17 40.49
N ALA A 77 -3.59 -27.47 39.69
CA ALA A 77 -2.63 -26.49 40.18
C ALA A 77 -3.31 -25.32 40.93
N PHE A 78 -4.50 -24.91 40.50
CA PHE A 78 -5.30 -23.90 41.20
C PHE A 78 -5.79 -24.40 42.58
N LYS A 79 -6.24 -25.65 42.64
CA LYS A 79 -6.73 -26.31 43.86
C LYS A 79 -5.64 -26.49 44.91
N CYS A 80 -4.46 -26.99 44.51
CA CYS A 80 -3.38 -27.33 45.43
C CYS A 80 -2.34 -26.21 45.62
N GLY A 81 -2.27 -25.25 44.70
CA GLY A 81 -1.25 -24.20 44.70
C GLY A 81 -1.47 -23.10 45.74
N ASP A 82 -0.43 -22.30 45.93
CA ASP A 82 -0.43 -21.11 46.79
C ASP A 82 -1.16 -19.91 46.14
N LYS A 83 -1.26 -18.80 46.88
CA LYS A 83 -1.91 -17.57 46.39
C LYS A 83 -1.28 -17.07 45.08
N HIS A 84 0.05 -17.12 44.96
CA HIS A 84 0.75 -16.67 43.76
C HIS A 84 0.42 -17.53 42.53
N THR A 85 0.39 -18.86 42.68
CA THR A 85 -0.01 -19.79 41.63
C THR A 85 -1.43 -19.51 41.16
N ARG A 86 -2.39 -19.34 42.08
CA ARG A 86 -3.79 -19.02 41.75
C ARG A 86 -3.93 -17.71 40.99
N VAL A 87 -3.19 -16.67 41.39
CA VAL A 87 -3.18 -15.37 40.70
C VAL A 87 -2.58 -15.50 39.30
N CYS A 88 -1.53 -16.30 39.11
CA CYS A 88 -0.93 -16.50 37.79
C CYS A 88 -1.88 -17.23 36.83
N ILE A 89 -2.59 -18.25 37.31
CA ILE A 89 -3.62 -18.95 36.54
C ILE A 89 -4.75 -17.97 36.16
N LEU A 90 -5.22 -17.16 37.12
CA LEU A 90 -6.23 -16.14 36.84
C LEU A 90 -5.75 -15.12 35.79
N LYS A 91 -4.49 -14.67 35.86
CA LYS A 91 -3.92 -13.77 34.86
C LYS A 91 -3.93 -14.38 33.46
N ALA A 92 -3.58 -15.66 33.31
CA ALA A 92 -3.63 -16.36 32.03
C ALA A 92 -5.04 -16.35 31.41
N PHE A 93 -6.08 -16.65 32.20
CA PHE A 93 -7.47 -16.64 31.70
C PHE A 93 -8.06 -15.23 31.53
N LEU A 94 -7.61 -14.24 32.30
CA LEU A 94 -7.99 -12.84 32.06
C LEU A 94 -7.43 -12.31 30.73
N LEU A 95 -6.22 -12.71 30.36
CA LEU A 95 -5.62 -12.38 29.06
C LEU A 95 -6.42 -13.00 27.90
N GLU A 96 -6.78 -14.28 28.03
CA GLU A 96 -7.63 -14.99 27.06
C GLU A 96 -8.99 -14.28 26.88
N ARG A 97 -9.65 -13.89 27.99
CA ARG A 97 -10.95 -13.21 27.95
C ARG A 97 -10.89 -11.83 27.29
N ARG A 98 -9.87 -11.02 27.55
CA ARG A 98 -9.79 -9.62 27.10
C ARG A 98 -9.86 -9.46 25.57
N LYS A 99 -9.44 -10.46 24.81
CA LYS A 99 -9.38 -10.39 23.33
C LYS A 99 -10.50 -11.15 22.62
N ARG A 100 -11.52 -11.63 23.35
CA ARG A 100 -12.71 -12.24 22.73
C ARG A 100 -13.45 -11.19 21.88
N LYS A 101 -13.75 -11.51 20.62
CA LYS A 101 -14.50 -10.61 19.72
C LYS A 101 -15.93 -10.45 20.25
N LYS A 102 -16.30 -9.21 20.62
CA LYS A 102 -17.66 -8.88 21.07
C LYS A 102 -18.67 -9.11 19.94
N GLY A 103 -19.76 -9.83 20.21
CA GLY A 103 -20.91 -9.98 19.29
C GLY A 103 -20.93 -11.22 18.40
N LYS A 104 -19.99 -12.18 18.56
CA LYS A 104 -20.06 -13.52 17.93
C LYS A 104 -20.03 -14.60 19.00
N GLN A 105 -20.71 -15.74 18.75
CA GLN A 105 -20.66 -16.90 19.64
C GLN A 105 -19.20 -17.31 19.86
N TYR A 106 -18.79 -17.44 21.11
CA TYR A 106 -17.41 -17.78 21.47
C TYR A 106 -17.12 -19.23 21.06
N ASN A 107 -16.18 -19.40 20.12
CA ASN A 107 -15.74 -20.69 19.59
C ASN A 107 -14.28 -21.01 19.97
N GLY A 108 -13.77 -20.40 21.06
CA GLY A 108 -12.40 -20.58 21.54
C GLY A 108 -12.19 -21.86 22.36
N ILE A 109 -11.07 -21.97 23.07
CA ILE A 109 -10.69 -23.21 23.77
C ILE A 109 -11.63 -23.60 24.90
N LEU A 110 -12.30 -22.63 25.52
CA LEU A 110 -13.29 -22.84 26.59
C LEU A 110 -14.71 -23.02 26.05
N ALA A 111 -14.90 -23.14 24.73
CA ALA A 111 -16.22 -23.41 24.17
C ALA A 111 -16.68 -24.79 24.62
N LYS A 112 -17.96 -24.93 25.00
CA LYS A 112 -18.53 -26.17 25.54
C LYS A 112 -18.29 -27.39 24.65
N GLN A 113 -18.28 -27.20 23.32
CA GLN A 113 -18.00 -28.25 22.34
C GLN A 113 -16.55 -28.77 22.36
N ARG A 114 -15.61 -28.01 22.93
CA ARG A 114 -14.17 -28.35 23.00
C ARG A 114 -13.76 -28.89 24.39
N VAL A 115 -14.56 -28.67 25.43
CA VAL A 115 -14.24 -29.06 26.82
C VAL A 115 -15.28 -30.07 27.32
N PRO A 116 -15.08 -31.38 27.15
CA PRO A 116 -16.06 -32.38 27.56
C PRO A 116 -16.19 -32.51 29.09
N ASN A 117 -15.10 -32.39 29.86
CA ASN A 117 -15.11 -32.57 31.32
C ASN A 117 -15.20 -31.24 32.09
N TYR A 118 -16.00 -30.29 31.62
CA TYR A 118 -16.07 -28.96 32.22
C TYR A 118 -16.57 -28.98 33.68
N GLU A 119 -17.44 -29.92 34.05
CA GLU A 119 -17.96 -30.06 35.42
C GLU A 119 -16.85 -30.32 36.44
N GLU A 120 -15.87 -31.14 36.08
CA GLU A 120 -14.72 -31.47 36.94
C GLU A 120 -13.80 -30.24 37.13
N LEU A 121 -13.70 -29.36 36.12
CA LEU A 121 -12.97 -28.10 36.24
C LEU A 121 -13.65 -27.18 37.25
N LEU A 122 -14.96 -27.02 37.13
CA LEU A 122 -15.76 -26.18 38.00
C LEU A 122 -15.71 -26.68 39.46
N LYS A 123 -15.81 -28.00 39.67
CA LYS A 123 -15.72 -28.62 40.99
C LYS A 123 -14.37 -28.34 41.68
N ARG A 124 -13.24 -28.43 40.96
CA ARG A 124 -11.90 -28.14 41.52
C ARG A 124 -11.76 -26.71 41.99
N VAL A 125 -12.28 -25.74 41.23
CA VAL A 125 -12.26 -24.32 41.61
C VAL A 125 -13.23 -24.05 42.77
N LYS A 126 -14.40 -24.69 42.78
CA LYS A 126 -15.39 -24.55 43.86
C LYS A 126 -14.83 -24.97 45.22
N ILE A 127 -14.02 -26.04 45.28
CA ILE A 127 -13.35 -26.46 46.53
C ILE A 127 -12.50 -25.33 47.14
N VAL A 128 -11.84 -24.52 46.31
CA VAL A 128 -11.02 -23.38 46.78
C VAL A 128 -11.91 -22.24 47.28
N TYR A 129 -13.09 -22.04 46.67
CA TYR A 129 -14.07 -21.08 47.14
C TYR A 129 -14.67 -21.50 48.49
N ASP A 130 -15.12 -22.75 48.61
CA ASP A 130 -15.82 -23.25 49.81
C ASP A 130 -14.92 -23.25 51.06
N LYS A 131 -13.63 -23.57 50.88
CA LYS A 131 -12.64 -23.67 51.97
C LYS A 131 -11.76 -22.43 52.14
N GLY A 132 -11.89 -21.43 51.26
CA GLY A 132 -10.98 -20.30 51.14
C GLY A 132 -11.30 -19.14 52.06
N ASP A 133 -10.29 -18.31 52.31
CA ASP A 133 -10.44 -16.95 52.85
C ASP A 133 -11.07 -16.00 51.81
N SER A 134 -11.37 -14.76 52.21
CA SER A 134 -11.99 -13.75 51.34
C SER A 134 -11.22 -13.52 50.03
N ASP A 135 -9.88 -13.58 50.09
CA ASP A 135 -9.02 -13.45 48.92
C ASP A 135 -9.09 -14.68 47.99
N SER A 136 -9.05 -15.90 48.54
CA SER A 136 -9.20 -17.13 47.75
C SER A 136 -10.59 -17.23 47.11
N LYS A 137 -11.63 -16.80 47.83
CA LYS A 137 -13.00 -16.66 47.29
C LYS A 137 -13.04 -15.65 46.15
N ALA A 138 -12.45 -14.47 46.33
CA ALA A 138 -12.40 -13.44 45.29
C ALA A 138 -11.65 -13.90 44.03
N ILE A 139 -10.53 -14.61 44.17
CA ILE A 139 -9.78 -15.17 43.04
C ILE A 139 -10.61 -16.25 42.32
N SER A 140 -11.27 -17.13 43.07
CA SER A 140 -12.12 -18.21 42.52
C SER A 140 -13.31 -17.65 41.75
N LEU A 141 -14.01 -16.65 42.30
CA LEU A 141 -15.08 -15.93 41.63
C LEU A 141 -14.60 -15.35 40.29
N ARG A 142 -13.49 -14.59 40.29
CA ARG A 142 -12.94 -14.02 39.05
C ARG A 142 -12.57 -15.08 38.00
N LEU A 143 -12.11 -16.26 38.43
CA LEU A 143 -11.82 -17.38 37.53
C LEU A 143 -13.10 -17.94 36.92
N PHE A 144 -14.16 -18.16 37.71
CA PHE A 144 -15.49 -18.49 37.17
C PHE A 144 -15.98 -17.44 36.18
N GLY A 145 -15.71 -16.16 36.45
CA GLY A 145 -15.98 -15.08 35.53
C GLY A 145 -15.27 -15.29 34.19
N CYS A 146 -14.01 -15.71 34.17
CA CYS A 146 -13.29 -16.03 32.93
C CYS A 146 -13.85 -17.26 32.19
N TRP A 147 -14.43 -18.20 32.93
CA TRP A 147 -15.03 -19.44 32.44
C TRP A 147 -16.55 -19.34 32.23
N SER A 148 -17.09 -18.14 31.98
CA SER A 148 -18.53 -17.90 31.87
C SER A 148 -19.24 -18.82 30.88
N ASP A 149 -18.63 -19.19 29.75
CA ASP A 149 -19.22 -20.07 28.72
C ASP A 149 -19.50 -21.51 29.19
N ILE A 150 -18.77 -22.00 30.19
CA ILE A 150 -18.97 -23.34 30.77
C ILE A 150 -19.61 -23.28 32.16
N ALA A 151 -19.43 -22.17 32.89
CA ALA A 151 -19.91 -22.03 34.25
C ALA A 151 -21.34 -21.48 34.34
N SER A 152 -21.82 -20.76 33.30
CA SER A 152 -23.13 -20.11 33.34
C SER A 152 -24.29 -21.08 33.48
N ASP A 153 -24.16 -22.35 33.13
CA ASP A 153 -25.28 -23.31 33.19
C ASP A 153 -25.46 -23.95 34.58
N SER A 154 -24.47 -23.80 35.46
CA SER A 154 -24.51 -24.39 36.80
C SER A 154 -25.35 -23.54 37.75
N ALA A 155 -26.52 -24.05 38.15
CA ALA A 155 -27.39 -23.39 39.13
C ALA A 155 -26.68 -23.14 40.48
N GLU A 156 -25.85 -24.09 40.92
CA GLU A 156 -25.06 -23.96 42.15
C GLU A 156 -24.10 -22.76 42.09
N ILE A 157 -23.39 -22.59 40.98
CA ILE A 157 -22.45 -21.47 40.79
C ILE A 157 -23.21 -20.16 40.67
N ARG A 158 -24.36 -20.12 39.97
CA ARG A 158 -25.21 -18.93 39.90
C ARG A 158 -25.66 -18.48 41.29
N HIS A 159 -26.16 -19.40 42.11
CA HIS A 159 -26.57 -19.11 43.48
C HIS A 159 -25.39 -18.63 44.33
N MET A 160 -24.24 -19.30 44.23
CA MET A 160 -23.01 -18.91 44.90
C MET A 160 -22.63 -17.47 44.58
N ILE A 161 -22.57 -17.09 43.30
CA ILE A 161 -22.27 -15.71 42.88
C ILE A 161 -23.23 -14.70 43.51
N LEU A 162 -24.54 -14.96 43.44
CA LEU A 162 -25.55 -14.06 44.00
C LEU A 162 -25.43 -13.94 45.53
N SER A 163 -25.15 -15.05 46.22
CA SER A 163 -24.94 -15.04 47.68
C SER A 163 -23.72 -14.23 48.10
N SER A 164 -22.62 -14.28 47.33
CA SER A 164 -21.40 -13.51 47.60
C SER A 164 -21.61 -11.99 47.49
N LEU A 165 -22.66 -11.52 46.81
CA LEU A 165 -22.97 -10.08 46.72
C LEU A 165 -23.42 -9.50 48.07
N GLY A 166 -23.90 -10.34 49.00
CA GLY A 166 -24.26 -9.98 50.37
C GLY A 166 -23.14 -10.16 51.39
N SER A 167 -21.91 -10.46 50.96
CA SER A 167 -20.75 -10.65 51.85
C SER A 167 -20.33 -9.34 52.53
N SER A 168 -19.72 -9.44 53.71
CA SER A 168 -19.11 -8.30 54.43
C SER A 168 -17.76 -7.86 53.83
N SER A 169 -17.18 -8.64 52.92
CA SER A 169 -15.88 -8.34 52.32
C SER A 169 -16.02 -7.62 50.97
N ASP A 170 -15.52 -6.39 50.89
CA ASP A 170 -15.52 -5.58 49.66
C ASP A 170 -14.79 -6.28 48.48
N THR A 171 -13.73 -7.07 48.75
CA THR A 171 -12.97 -7.77 47.70
C THR A 171 -13.77 -8.91 47.09
N GLU A 172 -14.49 -9.67 47.93
CA GLU A 172 -15.39 -10.74 47.52
C GLU A 172 -16.58 -10.19 46.73
N VAL A 173 -17.23 -9.13 47.23
CA VAL A 173 -18.35 -8.47 46.54
C VAL A 173 -17.92 -7.94 45.17
N LYS A 174 -16.76 -7.26 45.07
CA LYS A 174 -16.23 -6.78 43.78
C LYS A 174 -15.92 -7.92 42.81
N ALA A 175 -15.40 -9.05 43.31
CA ALA A 175 -15.16 -10.22 42.48
C ALA A 175 -16.46 -10.88 42.01
N SER A 176 -17.49 -10.92 42.86
CA SER A 176 -18.81 -11.39 42.50
C SER A 176 -19.47 -10.49 41.45
N LEU A 177 -19.43 -9.17 41.61
CA LEU A 177 -19.94 -8.19 40.63
C LEU A 177 -19.28 -8.37 39.24
N PHE A 178 -17.95 -8.59 39.21
CA PHE A 178 -17.25 -8.90 37.97
C PHE A 178 -17.79 -10.19 37.34
N THR A 179 -17.95 -11.25 38.12
CA THR A 179 -18.38 -12.59 37.68
C THR A 179 -19.83 -12.56 37.18
N ALA A 180 -20.73 -11.95 37.94
CA ALA A 180 -22.12 -11.74 37.57
C ALA A 180 -22.25 -10.90 36.30
N GLY A 181 -21.43 -9.84 36.15
CA GLY A 181 -21.34 -9.08 34.91
C GLY A 181 -20.87 -9.94 33.73
N CYS A 182 -19.95 -10.89 33.95
CA CYS A 182 -19.53 -11.83 32.91
C CYS A 182 -20.63 -12.82 32.52
N PHE A 183 -21.44 -13.29 33.47
CA PHE A 183 -22.56 -14.21 33.24
C PHE A 183 -23.75 -13.50 32.57
N SER A 184 -23.92 -12.21 32.83
CA SER A 184 -24.96 -11.37 32.22
C SER A 184 -24.72 -11.08 30.73
N GLU A 185 -23.55 -11.47 30.19
CA GLU A 185 -23.29 -11.49 28.75
C GLU A 185 -23.82 -12.79 28.08
N MET A 186 -24.47 -13.69 28.83
CA MET A 186 -24.96 -15.00 28.38
C MET A 186 -26.50 -15.14 28.58
N PRO A 187 -27.08 -16.04 29.41
CA PRO A 187 -28.54 -16.26 29.41
C PRO A 187 -29.32 -15.09 30.05
N GLU A 188 -30.49 -14.78 29.50
CA GLU A 188 -31.27 -13.58 29.86
C GLU A 188 -31.82 -13.62 31.30
N ASP A 189 -32.16 -14.81 31.81
CA ASP A 189 -32.78 -15.01 33.13
C ASP A 189 -31.91 -14.48 34.28
N PHE A 190 -30.64 -14.87 34.30
CA PHE A 190 -29.68 -14.43 35.32
C PHE A 190 -29.45 -12.92 35.26
N ALA A 191 -29.41 -12.34 34.06
CA ALA A 191 -29.11 -10.93 33.87
C ALA A 191 -30.22 -10.01 34.41
N TYR A 192 -31.49 -10.41 34.31
CA TYR A 192 -32.61 -9.69 34.92
C TYR A 192 -32.55 -9.71 36.45
N VAL A 193 -32.30 -10.88 37.04
CA VAL A 193 -32.12 -11.00 38.50
C VAL A 193 -30.94 -10.14 38.97
N PHE A 194 -29.83 -10.19 38.23
CA PHE A 194 -28.65 -9.41 38.57
C PHE A 194 -28.90 -7.88 38.46
N LEU A 195 -29.66 -7.42 37.47
CA LEU A 195 -30.05 -6.01 37.37
C LEU A 195 -30.86 -5.56 38.60
N GLU A 196 -31.82 -6.35 39.07
CA GLU A 196 -32.58 -6.01 40.29
C GLU A 196 -31.69 -5.96 41.53
N VAL A 197 -30.77 -6.93 41.68
CA VAL A 197 -29.78 -6.91 42.77
C VAL A 197 -28.89 -5.68 42.70
N LEU A 198 -28.42 -5.29 41.50
CA LEU A 198 -27.61 -4.08 41.31
C LEU A 198 -28.36 -2.82 41.73
N ILE A 199 -29.64 -2.70 41.38
CA ILE A 199 -30.48 -1.54 41.75
C ILE A 199 -30.57 -1.44 43.28
N ASN A 200 -30.88 -2.55 43.96
CA ASN A 200 -30.98 -2.59 45.42
C ASN A 200 -29.65 -2.28 46.12
N MET A 201 -28.53 -2.73 45.57
CA MET A 201 -27.19 -2.43 46.11
C MET A 201 -26.83 -0.95 45.92
N VAL A 202 -27.15 -0.35 44.77
CA VAL A 202 -26.83 1.07 44.52
C VAL A 202 -27.66 2.00 45.41
N THR A 203 -28.94 1.69 45.62
CA THR A 203 -29.85 2.51 46.44
C THR A 203 -29.63 2.36 47.95
N SER A 204 -28.96 1.30 48.39
CA SER A 204 -28.66 1.09 49.81
C SER A 204 -27.67 2.12 50.36
N SER A 205 -28.02 2.73 51.49
CA SER A 205 -27.15 3.67 52.22
C SER A 205 -25.99 2.97 52.95
N LYS A 206 -26.06 1.66 53.19
CA LYS A 206 -25.10 0.90 54.00
C LYS A 206 -23.83 0.46 53.27
N LEU A 207 -23.79 0.58 51.94
CA LEU A 207 -22.67 0.07 51.13
C LEU A 207 -21.54 1.09 50.94
N SER A 208 -20.30 0.59 50.91
CA SER A 208 -19.12 1.42 50.68
C SER A 208 -19.16 2.10 49.29
N THR A 209 -18.59 3.30 49.20
CA THR A 209 -18.51 4.04 47.92
C THR A 209 -17.80 3.22 46.84
N THR A 210 -16.77 2.46 47.21
CA THR A 210 -16.02 1.63 46.27
C THR A 210 -16.83 0.46 45.70
N VAL A 211 -17.81 -0.08 46.45
CA VAL A 211 -18.74 -1.10 45.96
C VAL A 211 -19.80 -0.46 45.07
N LYS A 212 -20.32 0.73 45.43
CA LYS A 212 -21.26 1.48 44.56
C LYS A 212 -20.66 1.80 43.19
N LEU A 213 -19.39 2.21 43.14
CA LEU A 213 -18.66 2.40 41.89
C LEU A 213 -18.47 1.08 41.10
N ALA A 214 -18.25 -0.04 41.78
CA ALA A 214 -18.19 -1.35 41.14
C ALA A 214 -19.55 -1.79 40.57
N CYS A 215 -20.65 -1.48 41.25
CA CYS A 215 -22.01 -1.67 40.74
C CYS A 215 -22.24 -0.82 39.49
N ALA A 216 -21.84 0.46 39.49
CA ALA A 216 -21.92 1.32 38.31
C ALA A 216 -21.19 0.71 37.10
N LYS A 217 -19.96 0.21 37.30
CA LYS A 217 -19.18 -0.50 36.26
C LYS A 217 -19.89 -1.72 35.69
N ALA A 218 -20.66 -2.43 36.51
CA ALA A 218 -21.37 -3.64 36.09
C ALA A 218 -22.49 -3.35 35.07
N PHE A 219 -23.10 -2.16 35.07
CA PHE A 219 -24.14 -1.77 34.10
C PHE A 219 -23.66 -1.89 32.65
N ALA A 220 -22.38 -1.61 32.36
CA ALA A 220 -21.82 -1.72 31.01
C ALA A 220 -21.91 -3.16 30.43
N LYS A 221 -22.11 -4.16 31.29
CA LYS A 221 -22.19 -5.58 30.93
C LYS A 221 -23.59 -6.05 30.57
N LEU A 222 -24.64 -5.32 30.95
CA LEU A 222 -26.06 -5.68 30.75
C LEU A 222 -26.57 -5.41 29.32
N GLY A 223 -25.75 -5.71 28.32
CA GLY A 223 -26.03 -5.39 26.92
C GLY A 223 -26.24 -6.60 26.02
N TYR A 224 -26.66 -7.74 26.58
CA TYR A 224 -26.85 -8.99 25.84
C TYR A 224 -28.03 -8.91 24.87
N SER A 225 -29.20 -8.51 25.37
CA SER A 225 -30.40 -8.29 24.57
C SER A 225 -30.82 -6.81 24.61
N LEU A 226 -31.55 -6.39 23.58
CA LEU A 226 -32.00 -5.00 23.47
C LEU A 226 -32.95 -4.63 24.62
N THR A 227 -33.87 -5.52 25.00
CA THR A 227 -34.84 -5.31 26.09
C THR A 227 -34.16 -5.12 27.44
N LEU A 228 -33.18 -5.97 27.76
CA LEU A 228 -32.35 -5.84 28.96
C LEU A 228 -31.53 -4.56 28.94
N ALA A 229 -30.86 -4.27 27.81
CA ALA A 229 -30.05 -3.07 27.65
C ALA A 229 -30.88 -1.79 27.85
N THR A 230 -32.08 -1.72 27.27
CA THR A 230 -33.00 -0.60 27.45
C THR A 230 -33.48 -0.46 28.89
N ARG A 231 -33.81 -1.56 29.57
CA ARG A 231 -34.21 -1.52 31.00
C ARG A 231 -33.04 -1.04 31.87
N ALA A 232 -31.86 -1.65 31.72
CA ALA A 232 -30.66 -1.28 32.46
C ALA A 232 -30.28 0.19 32.21
N TYR A 233 -30.36 0.64 30.96
CA TYR A 233 -30.11 2.01 30.56
C TYR A 233 -31.09 3.00 31.21
N LYS A 234 -32.41 2.76 31.09
CA LYS A 234 -33.45 3.63 31.68
C LYS A 234 -33.31 3.72 33.20
N THR A 235 -33.00 2.60 33.87
CA THR A 235 -32.78 2.61 35.31
C THR A 235 -31.50 3.33 35.70
N GLY A 236 -30.39 3.08 35.01
CA GLY A 236 -29.13 3.80 35.25
C GLY A 236 -29.26 5.30 35.01
N ARG A 237 -30.00 5.73 33.98
CA ARG A 237 -30.33 7.14 33.72
C ARG A 237 -31.09 7.77 34.89
N LYS A 238 -32.08 7.08 35.46
CA LYS A 238 -32.79 7.56 36.67
C LYS A 238 -31.84 7.71 37.86
N LEU A 239 -30.92 6.76 38.05
CA LEU A 239 -29.93 6.81 39.13
C LEU A 239 -28.94 7.97 38.96
N VAL A 240 -28.54 8.30 37.73
CA VAL A 240 -27.72 9.48 37.43
C VAL A 240 -28.44 10.78 37.83
N LEU A 241 -29.71 10.92 37.42
CA LEU A 241 -30.48 12.14 37.69
C LEU A 241 -30.83 12.33 39.17
N ASN A 242 -30.93 11.24 39.94
CA ASN A 242 -31.30 11.27 41.36
C ASN A 242 -30.10 11.28 42.33
N SER A 243 -28.86 11.15 41.84
CA SER A 243 -27.66 11.05 42.67
C SER A 243 -26.96 12.40 42.81
N SER A 244 -26.59 12.76 44.04
CA SER A 244 -25.71 13.91 44.33
C SER A 244 -24.22 13.55 44.36
N GLN A 245 -23.86 12.26 44.32
CA GLN A 245 -22.46 11.81 44.34
C GLN A 245 -21.81 11.90 42.95
N GLU A 246 -20.88 12.84 42.79
CA GLU A 246 -20.20 13.13 41.51
C GLU A 246 -19.40 11.94 40.96
N GLU A 247 -18.58 11.27 41.79
CA GLU A 247 -17.78 10.12 41.38
C GLU A 247 -18.65 8.97 40.83
N PHE A 248 -19.81 8.77 41.45
CA PHE A 248 -20.78 7.78 41.01
C PHE A 248 -21.42 8.16 39.67
N VAL A 249 -21.82 9.42 39.51
CA VAL A 249 -22.36 9.95 38.24
C VAL A 249 -21.35 9.77 37.11
N VAL A 250 -20.09 10.13 37.33
CA VAL A 250 -18.99 10.00 36.36
C VAL A 250 -18.80 8.54 35.91
N GLU A 251 -18.74 7.60 36.85
CA GLU A 251 -18.56 6.17 36.54
C GLU A 251 -19.81 5.57 35.86
N MET A 252 -21.01 6.00 36.27
CA MET A 252 -22.26 5.55 35.66
C MET A 252 -22.40 6.09 34.23
N LEU A 253 -22.06 7.35 33.95
CA LEU A 253 -22.05 7.91 32.60
C LEU A 253 -21.12 7.14 31.66
N THR A 254 -19.93 6.77 32.15
CA THR A 254 -18.99 5.93 31.41
C THR A 254 -19.62 4.56 31.07
N SER A 255 -20.32 3.97 32.04
CA SER A 255 -20.92 2.64 31.90
C SER A 255 -22.15 2.65 30.98
N LEU A 256 -23.00 3.67 31.08
CA LEU A 256 -24.13 3.91 30.19
C LEU A 256 -23.68 4.19 28.76
N SER A 257 -22.61 4.96 28.56
CA SER A 257 -22.05 5.20 27.22
C SER A 257 -21.47 3.92 26.60
N LYS A 258 -20.81 3.07 27.41
CA LYS A 258 -20.36 1.73 26.97
C LYS A 258 -21.55 0.82 26.63
N LEU A 259 -22.64 0.90 27.37
CA LEU A 259 -23.86 0.13 27.11
C LEU A 259 -24.55 0.63 25.83
N ALA A 260 -24.73 1.94 25.69
CA ALA A 260 -25.33 2.59 24.54
C ALA A 260 -24.55 2.33 23.24
N SER A 261 -23.21 2.27 23.29
CA SER A 261 -22.41 1.95 22.11
C SER A 261 -22.70 0.57 21.47
N LYS A 262 -23.37 -0.34 22.20
CA LYS A 262 -23.80 -1.65 21.69
C LYS A 262 -25.11 -1.61 20.90
N SER A 263 -25.91 -0.55 21.02
CA SER A 263 -27.24 -0.44 20.38
C SER A 263 -27.48 0.96 19.83
N VAL A 264 -27.76 1.06 18.53
CA VAL A 264 -28.03 2.34 17.85
C VAL A 264 -29.18 3.11 18.50
N LEU A 265 -30.21 2.41 18.99
CA LEU A 265 -31.39 3.03 19.62
C LEU A 265 -31.02 3.79 20.90
N LEU A 266 -30.08 3.28 21.69
CA LEU A 266 -29.66 3.89 22.95
C LEU A 266 -28.68 5.05 22.75
N ILE A 267 -28.01 5.13 21.59
CA ILE A 267 -27.07 6.22 21.30
C ILE A 267 -27.79 7.57 21.31
N SER A 268 -28.97 7.67 20.68
CA SER A 268 -29.73 8.92 20.66
C SER A 268 -30.11 9.39 22.06
N GLU A 269 -30.69 8.50 22.88
CA GLU A 269 -31.06 8.83 24.26
C GLU A 269 -29.86 9.20 25.13
N GLN A 270 -28.70 8.58 24.90
CA GLN A 270 -27.47 8.88 25.65
C GLN A 270 -26.87 10.21 25.25
N VAL A 271 -26.90 10.56 23.96
CA VAL A 271 -26.45 11.87 23.49
C VAL A 271 -27.33 12.98 24.08
N GLU A 272 -28.65 12.80 24.13
CA GLU A 272 -29.56 13.75 24.78
C GLU A 272 -29.28 13.94 26.27
N LEU A 273 -29.00 12.85 27.00
CA LEU A 273 -28.61 12.93 28.41
C LEU A 273 -27.28 13.69 28.58
N LEU A 274 -26.25 13.32 27.81
CA LEU A 274 -24.94 13.96 27.87
C LEU A 274 -25.02 15.46 27.54
N LEU A 275 -25.90 15.82 26.60
CA LEU A 275 -26.17 17.22 26.25
C LEU A 275 -26.82 17.99 27.38
N SER A 276 -27.86 17.42 27.99
CA SER A 276 -28.52 18.07 29.12
C SER A 276 -27.54 18.40 30.25
N LEU A 277 -26.56 17.52 30.49
CA LEU A 277 -25.51 17.73 31.51
C LEU A 277 -24.50 18.82 31.11
N ILE A 278 -24.27 19.02 29.82
CA ILE A 278 -23.39 20.09 29.33
C ILE A 278 -24.11 21.44 29.32
N ILE A 279 -25.39 21.47 28.96
CA ILE A 279 -26.19 22.69 28.82
C ILE A 279 -26.59 23.25 30.20
N HIS A 280 -26.98 22.40 31.14
CA HIS A 280 -27.53 22.85 32.43
C HIS A 280 -26.47 23.12 33.52
N ASN A 281 -25.23 23.48 33.15
CA ASN A 281 -24.15 23.84 34.10
C ASN A 281 -23.95 22.81 35.22
N SER A 282 -23.80 21.53 34.87
CA SER A 282 -23.38 20.51 35.84
C SER A 282 -21.97 20.79 36.38
N VAL A 283 -21.61 20.19 37.52
CA VAL A 283 -20.28 20.35 38.13
C VAL A 283 -19.19 19.96 37.12
N VAL A 284 -18.06 20.67 37.13
CA VAL A 284 -16.95 20.54 36.16
C VAL A 284 -16.54 19.08 35.86
N PRO A 285 -16.41 18.15 36.83
CA PRO A 285 -16.06 16.75 36.56
C PRO A 285 -17.12 15.99 35.74
N VAL A 286 -18.40 16.29 35.95
CA VAL A 286 -19.53 15.69 35.23
C VAL A 286 -19.56 16.22 33.79
N GLN A 287 -19.38 17.54 33.61
CA GLN A 287 -19.31 18.16 32.29
C GLN A 287 -18.12 17.63 31.47
N ALA A 288 -16.94 17.51 32.10
CA ALA A 288 -15.76 16.93 31.46
C ALA A 288 -16.00 15.47 31.05
N MET A 289 -16.57 14.66 31.95
CA MET A 289 -16.90 13.27 31.63
C MET A 289 -17.97 13.17 30.53
N ALA A 290 -18.92 14.10 30.47
CA ALA A 290 -19.94 14.11 29.44
C ALA A 290 -19.34 14.35 28.04
N ILE A 291 -18.39 15.30 27.93
CA ILE A 291 -17.61 15.54 26.71
C ILE A 291 -16.79 14.28 26.34
N HIS A 292 -16.12 13.68 27.31
CA HIS A 292 -15.35 12.46 27.10
C HIS A 292 -16.21 11.27 26.62
N CYS A 293 -17.41 11.11 27.20
CA CYS A 293 -18.36 10.08 26.80
C CYS A 293 -18.89 10.31 25.38
N MET A 294 -19.14 11.56 24.98
CA MET A 294 -19.51 11.87 23.60
C MET A 294 -18.38 11.57 22.62
N LEU A 295 -17.14 11.93 22.95
CA LEU A 295 -15.96 11.56 22.17
C LEU A 295 -15.82 10.05 22.01
N PHE A 296 -16.12 9.28 23.05
CA PHE A 296 -16.11 7.81 23.03
C PHE A 296 -17.19 7.26 22.08
N LEU A 297 -18.41 7.78 22.12
CA LEU A 297 -19.50 7.36 21.24
C LEU A 297 -19.20 7.64 19.75
N LEU A 298 -18.44 8.70 19.45
CA LEU A 298 -17.97 9.04 18.10
C LEU A 298 -16.74 8.23 17.66
N GLY A 299 -16.02 7.58 18.58
CA GLY A 299 -14.83 6.78 18.29
C GLY A 299 -15.05 5.56 17.38
N GLY A 300 -16.30 5.24 17.04
CA GLY A 300 -16.69 4.13 16.15
C GLY A 300 -16.67 4.41 14.65
N GLY A 301 -16.15 5.57 14.21
CA GLY A 301 -15.88 5.89 12.79
C GLY A 301 -17.09 6.39 11.97
N VAL A 302 -18.27 6.58 12.58
CA VAL A 302 -19.46 7.17 11.93
C VAL A 302 -20.26 7.96 12.97
N CYS A 303 -20.72 9.17 12.65
CA CYS A 303 -21.70 9.92 13.46
C CYS A 303 -23.05 9.20 13.41
N ARG A 304 -23.48 8.62 14.53
CA ARG A 304 -24.72 7.80 14.61
C ARG A 304 -25.94 8.56 15.09
N PHE A 305 -25.87 9.88 15.20
CA PHE A 305 -26.94 10.74 15.69
C PHE A 305 -27.00 12.06 14.93
N PRO A 306 -28.20 12.67 14.78
CA PRO A 306 -28.34 13.97 14.13
C PRO A 306 -27.75 15.08 14.99
N ILE A 307 -26.93 15.92 14.39
CA ILE A 307 -26.32 17.08 15.04
C ILE A 307 -27.21 18.29 14.75
N LYS A 308 -27.87 18.82 15.78
CA LYS A 308 -28.72 20.01 15.69
C LYS A 308 -27.88 21.29 15.81
N GLU A 309 -28.36 22.42 15.35
CA GLU A 309 -27.64 23.70 15.46
C GLU A 309 -27.39 24.13 16.91
N ASN A 310 -28.40 24.02 17.78
CA ASN A 310 -28.27 24.28 19.22
C ASN A 310 -27.16 23.44 19.89
N PHE A 311 -26.85 22.27 19.34
CA PHE A 311 -25.77 21.41 19.85
C PHE A 311 -24.40 22.03 19.59
N LEU A 312 -24.18 22.55 18.37
CA LEU A 312 -22.92 23.19 17.99
C LEU A 312 -22.73 24.49 18.76
N SER A 313 -23.76 25.33 18.83
CA SER A 313 -23.73 26.62 19.55
C SER A 313 -23.26 26.45 21.00
N GLN A 314 -23.76 25.42 21.70
CA GLN A 314 -23.39 25.14 23.08
C GLN A 314 -21.97 24.58 23.22
N LEU A 315 -21.50 23.73 22.29
CA LEU A 315 -20.11 23.27 22.30
C LEU A 315 -19.12 24.42 22.04
N PHE A 316 -19.45 25.36 21.16
CA PHE A 316 -18.65 26.57 20.97
C PHE A 316 -18.68 27.48 22.21
N HIS A 317 -19.80 27.59 22.91
CA HIS A 317 -19.85 28.31 24.20
C HIS A 317 -18.97 27.65 25.28
N VAL A 318 -18.91 26.31 25.32
CA VAL A 318 -18.02 25.56 26.23
C VAL A 318 -16.54 25.91 25.99
N LEU A 319 -16.14 26.26 24.77
CA LEU A 319 -14.76 26.72 24.47
C LEU A 319 -14.45 28.11 25.02
N ASN A 320 -15.46 28.96 25.22
CA ASN A 320 -15.33 30.28 25.84
C ASN A 320 -15.36 30.24 27.37
N ASN A 321 -15.86 29.17 27.98
CA ASN A 321 -15.91 29.04 29.45
C ASN A 321 -14.50 28.89 30.03
N THR A 322 -14.05 29.90 30.78
CA THR A 322 -12.71 29.96 31.39
C THR A 322 -12.52 29.02 32.59
N ASN A 323 -13.61 28.51 33.17
CA ASN A 323 -13.60 27.64 34.36
C ASN A 323 -13.26 26.17 34.06
N LEU A 324 -13.21 25.77 32.79
CA LEU A 324 -12.89 24.39 32.39
C LEU A 324 -11.38 24.16 32.32
N SER A 325 -10.97 22.94 32.63
CA SER A 325 -9.57 22.54 32.47
C SER A 325 -9.13 22.61 31.01
N ILE A 326 -7.84 22.86 30.77
CA ILE A 326 -7.24 22.85 29.43
C ILE A 326 -7.50 21.52 28.70
N VAL A 327 -7.51 20.40 29.44
CA VAL A 327 -7.81 19.06 28.91
C VAL A 327 -9.22 19.01 28.35
N SER A 328 -10.20 19.56 29.08
CA SER A 328 -11.61 19.61 28.66
C SER A 328 -11.82 20.52 27.44
N HIS A 329 -11.10 21.65 27.34
CA HIS A 329 -11.12 22.47 26.12
C HIS A 329 -10.55 21.71 24.91
N CYS A 330 -9.45 20.97 25.09
CA CYS A 330 -8.88 20.16 24.02
C CYS A 330 -9.80 19.00 23.63
N GLU A 331 -10.49 18.37 24.58
CA GLU A 331 -11.51 17.35 24.31
C GLU A 331 -12.70 17.94 23.55
N ALA A 332 -13.18 19.13 23.92
CA ALA A 332 -14.24 19.83 23.19
C ALA A 332 -13.82 20.19 21.75
N LEU A 333 -12.59 20.67 21.53
CA LEU A 333 -12.06 20.91 20.18
C LEU A 333 -11.95 19.62 19.36
N ARG A 334 -11.46 18.52 19.97
CA ARG A 334 -11.43 17.20 19.30
C ARG A 334 -12.82 16.68 18.98
N LEU A 335 -13.81 17.00 19.81
CA LEU A 335 -15.21 16.61 19.60
C LEU A 335 -15.75 17.33 18.37
N LEU A 336 -15.59 18.66 18.31
CA LEU A 336 -15.95 19.47 17.15
C LEU A 336 -15.23 19.01 15.89
N LEU A 337 -13.92 18.79 15.95
CA LEU A 337 -13.13 18.31 14.82
C LEU A 337 -13.68 16.98 14.27
N LYS A 338 -13.94 15.99 15.14
CA LYS A 338 -14.59 14.74 14.71
C LYS A 338 -15.98 14.98 14.10
N ILE A 339 -16.76 15.88 14.68
CA ILE A 339 -18.09 16.22 14.16
C ILE A 339 -18.00 16.77 12.73
N PHE A 340 -17.14 17.75 12.47
CA PHE A 340 -16.96 18.34 11.14
C PHE A 340 -16.33 17.36 10.13
N GLN A 341 -15.54 16.39 10.60
CA GLN A 341 -15.00 15.32 9.76
C GLN A 341 -16.04 14.28 9.35
N TYR A 342 -16.96 13.89 10.25
CA TYR A 342 -17.89 12.76 10.04
C TYR A 342 -19.32 13.15 9.68
N ALA A 343 -19.80 14.32 10.11
CA ALA A 343 -21.12 14.82 9.83
C ALA A 343 -21.00 16.08 8.99
N ARG A 344 -21.85 16.21 7.97
CA ARG A 344 -22.08 17.49 7.28
C ARG A 344 -23.17 18.19 8.09
N PRO A 345 -22.86 19.16 8.97
CA PRO A 345 -23.93 19.98 9.51
C PRO A 345 -24.55 20.71 8.33
N ASN A 346 -25.87 20.71 8.20
CA ASN A 346 -26.55 21.54 7.19
C ASN A 346 -26.32 23.01 7.57
N LEU A 347 -25.20 23.58 7.15
CA LEU A 347 -24.88 25.00 7.25
C LEU A 347 -25.52 25.74 6.07
N SER A 348 -26.83 25.56 5.86
CA SER A 348 -27.51 26.09 4.65
C SER A 348 -27.64 27.61 4.63
N HIS A 349 -27.15 28.34 5.64
CA HIS A 349 -27.30 29.79 5.72
C HIS A 349 -26.00 30.45 6.21
N ARG A 350 -25.16 30.84 5.24
CA ARG A 350 -23.91 31.61 5.39
C ARG A 350 -24.09 32.98 6.08
N GLU A 351 -25.34 33.41 6.27
CA GLU A 351 -25.74 34.70 6.86
C GLU A 351 -26.04 34.61 8.37
N MET A 352 -25.86 33.45 9.00
CA MET A 352 -26.11 33.29 10.43
C MET A 352 -25.05 34.02 11.28
N PRO A 353 -25.45 34.96 12.17
CA PRO A 353 -24.53 35.62 13.11
C PRO A 353 -23.75 34.62 13.98
N GLU A 354 -24.36 33.46 14.27
CA GLU A 354 -23.75 32.40 15.07
C GLU A 354 -22.52 31.77 14.41
N PHE A 355 -22.50 31.62 13.08
CA PHE A 355 -21.36 31.07 12.36
C PHE A 355 -20.14 32.00 12.43
N VAL A 356 -20.36 33.31 12.33
CA VAL A 356 -19.31 34.33 12.52
C VAL A 356 -18.78 34.30 13.95
N ILE A 357 -19.65 34.11 14.95
CA ILE A 357 -19.26 33.93 16.35
C ILE A 357 -18.41 32.66 16.51
N TRP A 358 -18.79 31.54 15.91
CA TRP A 358 -18.02 30.30 15.97
C TRP A 358 -16.63 30.46 15.34
N LEU A 359 -16.55 31.06 14.14
CA LEU A 359 -15.26 31.35 13.50
C LEU A 359 -14.40 32.26 14.37
N THR A 360 -15.00 33.24 15.05
CA THR A 360 -14.29 34.12 15.99
C THR A 360 -13.75 33.33 17.18
N ILE A 361 -14.53 32.41 17.75
CA ILE A 361 -14.10 31.53 18.86
C ILE A 361 -12.94 30.61 18.44
N VAL A 362 -12.98 30.07 17.22
CA VAL A 362 -11.89 29.23 16.71
C VAL A 362 -10.63 30.08 16.46
N LYS A 363 -10.78 31.29 15.89
CA LYS A 363 -9.68 32.23 15.66
C LYS A 363 -9.05 32.71 16.98
N THR A 364 -9.82 32.94 18.04
CA THR A 364 -9.25 33.27 19.36
C THR A 364 -8.56 32.04 19.98
N ALA A 365 -9.12 30.84 19.80
CA ALA A 365 -8.48 29.60 20.26
C ALA A 365 -7.16 29.30 19.51
N SER A 366 -7.03 29.65 18.23
CA SER A 366 -5.78 29.54 17.47
C SER A 366 -4.70 30.53 17.89
N GLN A 367 -5.06 31.57 18.65
CA GLN A 367 -4.10 32.51 19.27
C GLN A 367 -3.72 32.12 20.70
N SER A 368 -4.24 31.01 21.23
CA SER A 368 -3.92 30.54 22.58
C SER A 368 -2.42 30.29 22.76
N PRO A 369 -1.83 30.61 23.94
CA PRO A 369 -0.43 30.28 24.21
C PRO A 369 -0.16 28.77 24.25
N ILE A 370 -1.17 27.96 24.54
CA ILE A 370 -1.06 26.50 24.70
C ILE A 370 -1.02 25.82 23.32
N LEU A 371 0.10 25.16 23.02
CA LEU A 371 0.35 24.49 21.73
C LEU A 371 -0.78 23.52 21.32
N SER A 372 -1.22 22.64 22.24
CA SER A 372 -2.27 21.65 21.93
C SER A 372 -3.61 22.29 21.57
N LYS A 373 -4.02 23.34 22.28
CA LYS A 373 -5.28 24.08 22.00
C LYS A 373 -5.19 24.82 20.68
N ARG A 374 -4.05 25.47 20.43
CA ARG A 374 -3.76 26.23 19.21
C ARG A 374 -3.78 25.33 17.96
N LEU A 375 -3.08 24.19 17.98
CA LEU A 375 -3.04 23.27 16.84
C LEU A 375 -4.42 22.66 16.54
N LEU A 376 -5.16 22.23 17.56
CA LEU A 376 -6.53 21.71 17.38
C LEU A 376 -7.47 22.78 16.79
N ALA A 377 -7.31 24.04 17.17
CA ALA A 377 -8.09 25.14 16.62
C ALA A 377 -7.76 25.41 15.15
N PHE A 378 -6.47 25.41 14.76
CA PHE A 378 -6.08 25.52 13.35
C PHE A 378 -6.62 24.35 12.52
N GLN A 379 -6.56 23.12 13.04
CA GLN A 379 -7.13 21.95 12.37
C GLN A 379 -8.64 22.09 12.16
N LEU A 380 -9.37 22.50 13.20
CA LEU A 380 -10.81 22.73 13.11
C LEU A 380 -11.15 23.86 12.11
N LEU A 381 -10.36 24.94 12.09
CA LEU A 381 -10.56 26.03 11.13
C LEU A 381 -10.41 25.55 9.69
N VAL A 382 -9.39 24.75 9.40
CA VAL A 382 -9.16 24.15 8.08
C VAL A 382 -10.30 23.21 7.69
N ASP A 383 -10.73 22.32 8.58
CA ASP A 383 -11.83 21.38 8.34
C ASP A 383 -13.17 22.10 8.06
N ILE A 384 -13.46 23.18 8.80
CA ILE A 384 -14.64 24.03 8.55
C ILE A 384 -14.57 24.67 7.16
N SER A 385 -13.41 25.24 6.79
CA SER A 385 -13.22 25.88 5.48
C SER A 385 -13.36 24.91 4.31
N LEU A 386 -12.83 23.68 4.43
CA LEU A 386 -12.92 22.64 3.41
C LEU A 386 -14.39 22.23 3.17
N LYS A 387 -15.17 22.08 4.25
CA LYS A 387 -16.57 21.64 4.19
C LYS A 387 -17.55 22.70 3.68
N ASP A 388 -17.26 23.99 3.90
CA ASP A 388 -18.06 25.12 3.39
C ASP A 388 -18.11 25.14 1.84
N LYS A 389 -17.01 24.79 1.16
CA LYS A 389 -16.93 24.84 -0.31
C LYS A 389 -17.62 23.67 -1.01
N GLU A 390 -17.54 22.44 -0.48
CA GLU A 390 -18.24 21.27 -1.03
C GLU A 390 -19.78 21.44 -1.04
N ALA A 391 -20.34 22.34 -0.22
CA ALA A 391 -21.78 22.65 -0.18
C ALA A 391 -22.22 23.59 -1.31
N VAL A 392 -21.30 24.41 -1.84
CA VAL A 392 -21.56 25.38 -2.91
C VAL A 392 -21.47 24.75 -4.30
N GLU A 393 -20.73 23.66 -4.50
CA GLU A 393 -20.69 22.95 -5.81
C GLU A 393 -22.04 22.33 -6.23
N THR A 394 -23.04 22.30 -5.33
CA THR A 394 -24.43 21.94 -5.63
C THR A 394 -25.32 23.10 -6.09
N GLU A 395 -24.87 24.37 -6.00
CA GLU A 395 -25.59 25.55 -6.51
C GLU A 395 -24.64 26.52 -7.25
N PRO A 396 -24.81 26.76 -8.56
CA PRO A 396 -23.83 27.46 -9.38
C PRO A 396 -23.96 29.00 -9.32
N SER A 397 -23.92 29.59 -8.12
CA SER A 397 -23.77 31.05 -8.01
C SER A 397 -23.11 31.49 -6.70
N GLY A 398 -21.87 32.00 -6.78
CA GLY A 398 -21.28 32.88 -5.77
C GLY A 398 -19.78 32.69 -5.50
N ASN A 399 -18.98 33.72 -5.82
CA ASN A 399 -17.51 33.84 -5.59
C ASN A 399 -17.06 33.84 -4.10
N GLY A 400 -17.90 33.41 -3.15
CA GLY A 400 -17.67 33.61 -1.72
C GLY A 400 -16.89 32.50 -0.98
N SER A 401 -16.83 31.28 -1.50
CA SER A 401 -16.18 30.12 -0.82
C SER A 401 -14.65 30.15 -0.89
N THR A 402 -14.11 30.80 -1.92
CA THR A 402 -12.67 31.00 -2.10
C THR A 402 -12.06 31.93 -1.04
N ASP A 403 -12.86 32.82 -0.44
CA ASP A 403 -12.40 33.82 0.52
C ASP A 403 -12.10 33.20 1.91
N LEU A 404 -12.96 32.34 2.44
CA LEU A 404 -12.74 31.70 3.76
C LEU A 404 -11.54 30.72 3.74
N LEU A 405 -11.41 29.91 2.67
CA LEU A 405 -10.26 29.02 2.48
C LEU A 405 -8.95 29.82 2.42
N SER A 406 -8.92 30.88 1.61
CA SER A 406 -7.75 31.76 1.50
C SER A 406 -7.44 32.47 2.81
N GLN A 407 -8.44 32.95 3.54
CA GLN A 407 -8.27 33.55 4.87
C GLN A 407 -7.73 32.54 5.90
N SER A 408 -8.24 31.31 5.91
CA SER A 408 -7.75 30.26 6.81
C SER A 408 -6.31 29.86 6.49
N LEU A 409 -5.96 29.75 5.21
CA LEU A 409 -4.61 29.52 4.74
C LEU A 409 -3.68 30.66 5.16
N LEU A 410 -4.09 31.92 4.93
CA LEU A 410 -3.31 33.10 5.33
C LEU A 410 -3.09 33.14 6.84
N LEU A 411 -4.08 32.83 7.68
CA LEU A 411 -3.91 32.76 9.13
C LEU A 411 -2.87 31.73 9.57
N VAL A 412 -2.83 30.56 8.91
CA VAL A 412 -1.83 29.52 9.16
C VAL A 412 -0.44 29.97 8.68
N LEU A 413 -0.35 30.57 7.49
CA LEU A 413 0.90 31.07 6.90
C LEU A 413 1.48 32.26 7.69
N ASP A 414 0.63 33.19 8.14
CA ASP A 414 1.03 34.33 8.98
C ASP A 414 1.60 33.85 10.31
N ARG A 415 1.05 32.77 10.88
CA ARG A 415 1.62 32.15 12.09
C ARG A 415 2.99 31.53 11.82
N ILE A 416 3.17 30.87 10.67
CA ILE A 416 4.48 30.36 10.24
C ILE A 416 5.48 31.51 10.07
N GLU A 417 5.05 32.63 9.49
CA GLU A 417 5.86 33.83 9.33
C GLU A 417 6.25 34.45 10.69
N GLN A 418 5.31 34.49 11.65
CA GLN A 418 5.60 34.91 13.03
C GLN A 418 6.62 33.99 13.71
N LEU A 419 6.53 32.67 13.50
CA LEU A 419 7.52 31.72 14.01
C LEU A 419 8.91 31.98 13.38
N ALA A 420 8.95 32.27 12.08
CA ALA A 420 10.19 32.62 11.38
C ALA A 420 10.81 33.95 11.89
N LYS A 421 9.99 34.88 12.36
CA LYS A 421 10.39 36.19 12.91
C LYS A 421 10.72 36.15 14.41
N SER A 422 10.44 35.06 15.12
CA SER A 422 10.67 34.96 16.57
C SER A 422 12.15 34.75 16.91
N GLU A 423 12.65 35.42 17.96
CA GLU A 423 14.00 35.19 18.46
C GLU A 423 14.09 33.83 19.18
N PHE A 424 14.91 32.91 18.67
CA PHE A 424 15.15 31.59 19.26
C PHE A 424 15.83 31.73 20.63
N LYS A 425 15.07 31.81 21.74
CA LYS A 425 15.64 32.15 23.06
C LYS A 425 15.99 30.95 23.97
N SER A 426 15.65 29.70 23.61
CA SER A 426 16.07 28.50 24.37
C SER A 426 15.91 27.18 23.58
N CYS A 427 16.50 26.08 24.07
CA CYS A 427 16.47 24.76 23.43
C CYS A 427 15.11 24.02 23.56
N GLU A 428 14.42 24.15 24.71
CA GLU A 428 13.10 23.54 24.93
C GLU A 428 12.01 24.25 24.10
N THR A 429 12.04 25.57 24.06
CA THR A 429 11.13 26.36 23.21
C THR A 429 11.34 26.11 21.72
N ALA A 430 12.59 25.81 21.30
CA ALA A 430 12.90 25.51 19.91
C ALA A 430 12.25 24.20 19.42
N SER A 431 12.23 23.16 20.25
CA SER A 431 11.60 21.88 19.91
C SER A 431 10.08 22.02 19.73
N GLU A 432 9.41 22.76 20.62
CA GLU A 432 7.98 23.03 20.51
C GLU A 432 7.64 23.88 19.28
N MET A 433 8.46 24.90 18.98
CA MET A 433 8.31 25.73 17.79
C MET A 433 8.46 24.92 16.49
N LEU A 434 9.43 24.01 16.44
CA LEU A 434 9.62 23.12 15.29
C LEU A 434 8.46 22.14 15.11
N GLN A 435 7.93 21.58 16.21
CA GLN A 435 6.74 20.74 16.17
C GLN A 435 5.50 21.52 15.71
N GLU A 436 5.35 22.77 16.15
CA GLU A 436 4.29 23.67 15.69
C GLU A 436 4.41 23.92 14.18
N CYS A 437 5.59 24.33 13.72
CA CYS A 437 5.86 24.60 12.31
C CYS A 437 5.56 23.37 11.43
N HIS A 438 6.03 22.19 11.83
CA HIS A 438 5.74 20.95 11.11
C HIS A 438 4.23 20.66 11.04
N SER A 439 3.50 20.88 12.14
CA SER A 439 2.05 20.66 12.20
C SER A 439 1.30 21.65 11.30
N LEU A 440 1.69 22.93 11.31
CA LEU A 440 1.08 23.96 10.46
C LEU A 440 1.37 23.72 8.97
N LEU A 441 2.61 23.39 8.60
CA LEU A 441 2.97 23.05 7.22
C LEU A 441 2.21 21.81 6.72
N SER A 442 1.94 20.83 7.60
CA SER A 442 1.11 19.67 7.23
C SER A 442 -0.35 20.06 6.95
N LEU A 443 -0.90 21.08 7.62
CA LEU A 443 -2.24 21.59 7.34
C LEU A 443 -2.29 22.37 6.02
N VAL A 444 -1.26 23.17 5.75
CA VAL A 444 -1.11 23.84 4.45
C VAL A 444 -1.03 22.81 3.33
N LEU A 445 -0.25 21.75 3.50
CA LEU A 445 -0.14 20.70 2.49
C LEU A 445 -1.50 20.01 2.27
N HIS A 446 -2.24 19.69 3.33
CA HIS A 446 -3.58 19.12 3.21
C HIS A 446 -4.55 20.03 2.44
N LEU A 447 -4.50 21.35 2.66
CA LEU A 447 -5.28 22.32 1.88
C LEU A 447 -4.89 22.33 0.39
N VAL A 448 -3.60 22.19 0.07
CA VAL A 448 -3.11 22.14 -1.32
C VAL A 448 -3.46 20.81 -1.99
N GLU A 449 -3.46 19.70 -1.25
CA GLU A 449 -3.88 18.38 -1.74
C GLU A 449 -5.35 18.38 -2.21
N GLU A 450 -6.23 19.03 -1.45
CA GLU A 450 -7.65 19.18 -1.80
C GLU A 450 -7.88 20.30 -2.84
N TYR A 451 -7.10 21.39 -2.78
CA TYR A 451 -7.22 22.55 -3.67
C TYR A 451 -5.85 23.01 -4.21
N PRO A 452 -5.37 22.40 -5.32
CA PRO A 452 -4.05 22.68 -5.90
C PRO A 452 -3.80 24.14 -6.29
N THR A 453 -4.85 24.92 -6.58
CA THR A 453 -4.74 26.35 -6.94
C THR A 453 -4.11 27.21 -5.85
N LEU A 454 -4.20 26.79 -4.58
CA LEU A 454 -3.61 27.50 -3.44
C LEU A 454 -2.10 27.26 -3.30
N GLY A 455 -1.53 26.30 -4.04
CA GLY A 455 -0.12 25.94 -3.93
C GLY A 455 0.83 27.08 -4.29
N VAL A 456 0.48 27.92 -5.27
CA VAL A 456 1.29 29.09 -5.67
C VAL A 456 1.43 30.08 -4.51
N LEU A 457 0.31 30.42 -3.85
CA LEU A 457 0.31 31.32 -2.69
C LEU A 457 1.11 30.74 -1.51
N ALA A 458 0.95 29.45 -1.24
CA ALA A 458 1.67 28.77 -0.16
C ALA A 458 3.19 28.77 -0.43
N LEU A 459 3.62 28.45 -1.66
CA LEU A 459 5.03 28.44 -2.04
C LEU A 459 5.66 29.84 -1.98
N ASP A 460 4.95 30.88 -2.41
CA ASP A 460 5.45 32.26 -2.36
C ASP A 460 5.65 32.78 -0.92
N LYS A 461 4.72 32.45 -0.03
CA LYS A 461 4.85 32.78 1.40
C LYS A 461 5.98 32.03 2.08
N VAL A 462 6.16 30.74 1.76
CA VAL A 462 7.30 29.95 2.25
C VAL A 462 8.63 30.49 1.70
N ARG A 463 8.69 30.87 0.42
CA ARG A 463 9.86 31.56 -0.17
C ARG A 463 10.24 32.79 0.65
N SER A 464 9.27 33.65 0.93
CA SER A 464 9.46 34.88 1.72
C SER A 464 9.98 34.59 3.14
N CYS A 465 9.47 33.54 3.78
CA CYS A 465 9.94 33.10 5.10
C CYS A 465 11.39 32.59 5.05
N VAL A 466 11.73 31.76 4.06
CA VAL A 466 13.10 31.25 3.86
C VAL A 466 14.06 32.41 3.62
N GLU A 467 13.70 33.36 2.75
CA GLU A 467 14.50 34.55 2.48
C GLU A 467 14.77 35.36 3.76
N PHE A 468 13.74 35.60 4.57
CA PHE A 468 13.86 36.33 5.83
C PHE A 468 14.85 35.64 6.79
N VAL A 469 14.70 34.34 7.00
CA VAL A 469 15.53 33.55 7.93
C VAL A 469 16.99 33.46 7.45
N VAL A 470 17.21 33.23 6.15
CA VAL A 470 18.56 33.17 5.55
C VAL A 470 19.27 34.53 5.65
N ASN A 471 18.57 35.63 5.42
CA ASN A 471 19.13 36.99 5.51
C ASN A 471 19.36 37.43 6.96
N ALA A 472 18.52 37.02 7.91
CA ALA A 472 18.74 37.23 9.35
C ALA A 472 20.00 36.51 9.84
N GLY A 473 20.24 35.28 9.38
CA GLY A 473 21.45 34.51 9.67
C GLY A 473 22.75 35.18 9.22
N LYS A 474 22.71 35.98 8.13
CA LYS A 474 23.87 36.74 7.64
C LYS A 474 24.20 37.98 8.49
N ARG A 475 23.18 38.69 9.00
CA ARG A 475 23.37 39.91 9.82
C ARG A 475 24.07 39.64 11.16
N GLY A 476 23.92 38.43 11.71
CA GLY A 476 24.67 38.01 12.90
C GLY A 476 26.19 37.84 12.70
N ILE A 477 26.65 37.69 11.44
CA ILE A 477 28.08 37.48 11.10
C ILE A 477 28.80 38.82 10.90
N THR A 478 28.13 39.82 10.32
CA THR A 478 28.74 41.13 10.02
C THR A 478 28.76 42.09 11.22
N GLN A 479 27.92 41.89 12.23
CA GLN A 479 27.80 42.84 13.36
C GLN A 479 28.68 42.49 14.56
N LYS A 480 29.37 41.34 14.55
CA LYS A 480 30.30 40.91 15.63
C LYS A 480 31.79 41.08 15.31
N SER A 481 32.17 41.61 14.14
CA SER A 481 33.59 41.80 13.78
C SER A 481 34.18 43.15 14.16
N TYR A 482 33.46 44.04 14.86
CA TYR A 482 33.93 45.40 15.15
C TYR A 482 33.94 45.84 16.61
N TYR A 483 33.52 45.02 17.58
CA TYR A 483 33.59 45.40 18.99
C TYR A 483 34.04 44.27 19.92
N LEU A 484 35.11 44.57 20.66
CA LEU A 484 35.70 43.94 21.85
C LEU A 484 36.58 42.68 21.70
N THR A 485 37.89 42.94 21.64
CA THR A 485 38.85 42.36 22.58
C THR A 485 38.37 42.49 24.04
N ASN A 486 38.52 41.42 24.81
CA ASN A 486 38.18 41.23 26.23
C ASN A 486 36.68 41.09 26.57
N ASP A 487 36.17 39.86 26.58
CA ASP A 487 35.75 39.18 27.82
C ASP A 487 35.15 37.79 27.53
N ILE A 488 35.41 36.88 28.46
CA ILE A 488 35.06 35.45 28.42
C ILE A 488 33.55 35.28 28.62
N VAL A 489 32.71 35.41 27.58
CA VAL A 489 31.39 34.74 27.45
C VAL A 489 31.01 34.60 25.98
N GLY A 490 31.24 33.44 25.38
CA GLY A 490 30.90 33.17 23.97
C GLY A 490 30.40 31.74 23.76
N PHE A 491 29.22 31.40 24.27
CA PHE A 491 28.61 30.07 24.09
C PHE A 491 27.14 30.04 23.63
N GLU A 492 26.49 31.19 23.40
CA GLU A 492 25.09 31.22 22.92
C GLU A 492 24.94 31.13 21.40
N GLY A 493 25.92 31.62 20.62
CA GLY A 493 25.85 31.65 19.15
C GLY A 493 25.91 30.27 18.47
N GLU A 494 26.63 29.32 19.06
CA GLU A 494 26.75 27.95 18.50
C GLU A 494 25.50 27.09 18.74
N LYS A 495 24.72 27.38 19.79
CA LYS A 495 23.48 26.64 20.11
C LYS A 495 22.28 27.00 19.22
N LEU A 496 22.30 28.19 18.61
CA LEU A 496 21.19 28.72 17.80
C LEU A 496 21.23 28.30 16.32
N ARG A 497 22.44 28.08 15.79
CA ARG A 497 22.69 27.64 14.41
C ARG A 497 21.94 26.34 14.02
N PRO A 498 21.90 25.27 14.84
CA PRO A 498 21.19 24.04 14.48
C PRO A 498 19.66 24.20 14.42
N VAL A 499 19.08 25.09 15.24
CA VAL A 499 17.63 25.33 15.26
C VAL A 499 17.18 26.06 14.00
N VAL A 500 17.93 27.09 13.59
CA VAL A 500 17.67 27.82 12.34
C VAL A 500 17.78 26.89 11.13
N SER A 501 18.81 26.04 11.07
CA SER A 501 18.92 25.04 9.99
C SER A 501 17.76 24.05 9.98
N GLN A 502 17.31 23.60 11.15
CA GLN A 502 16.19 22.65 11.25
C GLN A 502 14.85 23.28 10.85
N PHE A 503 14.66 24.58 11.12
CA PHE A 503 13.50 25.33 10.66
C PHE A 503 13.47 25.49 9.14
N VAL A 504 14.60 25.89 8.54
CA VAL A 504 14.75 26.00 7.09
C VAL A 504 14.58 24.63 6.40
N PHE A 505 15.09 23.56 7.02
CA PHE A 505 14.88 22.19 6.54
C PHE A 505 13.39 21.81 6.48
N CYS A 506 12.60 22.15 7.51
CA CYS A 506 11.15 21.92 7.49
C CYS A 506 10.48 22.64 6.31
N MET A 507 10.92 23.86 5.98
CA MET A 507 10.41 24.61 4.83
C MET A 507 10.78 23.95 3.50
N TYR A 508 12.04 23.52 3.32
CA TYR A 508 12.44 22.81 2.10
C TYR A 508 11.69 21.49 1.93
N LYS A 509 11.48 20.74 3.02
CA LYS A 509 10.69 19.51 2.97
C LYS A 509 9.23 19.77 2.59
N PHE A 510 8.64 20.87 3.06
CA PHE A 510 7.32 21.30 2.61
C PHE A 510 7.31 21.66 1.13
N VAL A 511 8.30 22.42 0.64
CA VAL A 511 8.43 22.78 -0.78
C VAL A 511 8.49 21.52 -1.64
N GLU A 512 9.31 20.54 -1.26
CA GLU A 512 9.39 19.23 -1.93
C GLU A 512 8.01 18.56 -2.01
N CYS A 513 7.31 18.38 -0.87
CA CYS A 513 6.00 17.72 -0.83
C CYS A 513 4.91 18.49 -1.59
N CYS A 514 4.94 19.83 -1.53
CA CYS A 514 3.99 20.71 -2.21
C CYS A 514 4.16 20.61 -3.73
N ILE A 515 5.40 20.60 -4.24
CA ILE A 515 5.67 20.38 -5.67
C ILE A 515 5.18 19.01 -6.11
N GLU A 516 5.46 17.95 -5.34
CA GLU A 516 4.96 16.59 -5.65
C GLU A 516 3.42 16.57 -5.74
N THR A 517 2.75 17.25 -4.81
CA THR A 517 1.28 17.36 -4.79
C THR A 517 0.74 18.10 -6.01
N LEU A 518 1.38 19.21 -6.40
CA LEU A 518 1.00 19.99 -7.58
C LEU A 518 1.21 19.21 -8.88
N ASP A 519 2.31 18.44 -8.97
CA ASP A 519 2.59 17.57 -10.11
C ASP A 519 1.53 16.46 -10.23
N GLU A 520 1.19 15.78 -9.12
CA GLU A 520 0.14 14.76 -9.10
C GLU A 520 -1.25 15.31 -9.45
N ALA A 521 -1.51 16.58 -9.13
CA ALA A 521 -2.73 17.28 -9.47
C ALA A 521 -2.72 17.92 -10.87
N SER A 522 -1.63 17.80 -11.63
CA SER A 522 -1.48 18.46 -12.93
C SER A 522 -1.57 19.99 -12.88
N ALA A 523 -1.25 20.60 -11.73
CA ALA A 523 -1.38 22.02 -11.44
C ALA A 523 -0.03 22.78 -11.50
N VAL A 524 1.00 22.18 -12.10
CA VAL A 524 2.31 22.81 -12.30
C VAL A 524 2.23 23.87 -13.39
N THR A 525 2.51 25.13 -13.03
CA THR A 525 2.51 26.29 -13.94
C THR A 525 3.90 26.92 -14.06
N ALA A 526 4.09 27.81 -15.04
CA ALA A 526 5.32 28.60 -15.17
C ALA A 526 5.59 29.49 -13.94
N GLU A 527 4.55 29.97 -13.25
CA GLU A 527 4.66 30.76 -12.02
C GLU A 527 5.31 29.96 -10.88
N VAL A 528 4.97 28.68 -10.73
CA VAL A 528 5.59 27.79 -9.75
C VAL A 528 7.10 27.70 -10.02
N HIS A 529 7.51 27.54 -11.28
CA HIS A 529 8.92 27.49 -11.66
C HIS A 529 9.66 28.80 -11.33
N HIS A 530 9.05 29.94 -11.61
CA HIS A 530 9.61 31.26 -11.27
C HIS A 530 9.80 31.44 -9.75
N ILE A 531 8.92 30.89 -8.91
CA ILE A 531 9.06 30.90 -7.44
C ILE A 531 10.17 29.96 -6.96
N LEU A 532 10.37 28.82 -7.62
CA LEU A 532 11.39 27.84 -7.22
C LEU A 532 12.82 28.30 -7.49
N LYS A 533 13.05 29.04 -8.57
CA LYS A 533 14.38 29.58 -8.93
C LYS A 533 15.06 30.34 -7.76
N PRO A 534 14.45 31.37 -7.14
CA PRO A 534 15.07 32.07 -6.01
C PRO A 534 15.24 31.17 -4.77
N ILE A 535 14.33 30.21 -4.53
CA ILE A 535 14.51 29.22 -3.44
C ILE A 535 15.79 28.41 -3.68
N ILE A 536 16.05 27.97 -4.91
CA ILE A 536 17.27 27.26 -5.29
C ILE A 536 18.52 28.11 -5.10
N GLU A 537 18.48 29.39 -5.48
CA GLU A 537 19.59 30.32 -5.21
C GLU A 537 19.85 30.51 -3.70
N PHE A 538 18.79 30.54 -2.87
CA PHE A 538 18.95 30.59 -1.41
C PHE A 538 19.57 29.31 -0.87
N MET A 539 19.19 28.14 -1.39
CA MET A 539 19.79 26.85 -1.03
C MET A 539 21.29 26.84 -1.32
N GLN A 540 21.72 27.35 -2.49
CA GLN A 540 23.13 27.45 -2.87
C GLN A 540 23.97 28.34 -1.94
N LYS A 541 23.38 29.45 -1.47
CA LYS A 541 24.04 30.43 -0.60
C LYS A 541 24.04 30.03 0.88
N SER A 542 23.35 28.96 1.24
CA SER A 542 23.15 28.55 2.62
C SER A 542 24.27 27.60 3.10
N TYR A 543 24.84 27.89 4.27
CA TYR A 543 25.93 27.10 4.89
C TYR A 543 25.39 25.98 5.82
N PHE A 544 24.15 25.52 5.60
CA PHE A 544 23.47 24.63 6.54
C PHE A 544 23.93 23.17 6.38
N SER A 545 23.72 22.38 7.44
CA SER A 545 24.39 21.11 7.70
C SER A 545 24.11 20.02 6.66
N ASN A 546 24.94 18.97 6.63
CA ASN A 546 24.83 17.83 5.72
C ASN A 546 23.43 17.15 5.64
N ARG A 547 22.56 17.30 6.66
CA ARG A 547 21.20 16.74 6.65
C ARG A 547 20.25 17.36 5.60
N ASP A 548 20.56 18.56 5.11
CA ASP A 548 19.67 19.31 4.20
C ASP A 548 19.86 18.89 2.73
N MET A 549 20.98 18.23 2.42
CA MET A 549 21.43 17.99 1.04
C MET A 549 20.52 17.06 0.22
N CYS A 550 19.87 16.06 0.84
CA CYS A 550 18.94 15.17 0.14
C CYS A 550 17.67 15.88 -0.35
N THR A 551 17.11 16.74 0.51
CA THR A 551 15.89 17.51 0.19
C THR A 551 16.20 18.56 -0.87
N ILE A 552 17.32 19.26 -0.73
CA ILE A 552 17.82 20.22 -1.73
C ILE A 552 17.99 19.52 -3.08
N GLN A 553 18.63 18.35 -3.10
CA GLN A 553 18.82 17.57 -4.32
C GLN A 553 17.49 17.12 -4.94
N SER A 554 16.52 16.73 -4.12
CA SER A 554 15.21 16.31 -4.60
C SER A 554 14.45 17.48 -5.24
N ILE A 555 14.51 18.69 -4.64
CA ILE A 555 13.93 19.91 -5.22
C ILE A 555 14.59 20.25 -6.57
N LEU A 556 15.92 20.19 -6.65
CA LEU A 556 16.67 20.43 -7.90
C LEU A 556 16.29 19.44 -9.01
N LEU A 557 16.03 18.18 -8.66
CA LEU A 557 15.59 17.16 -9.61
C LEU A 557 14.14 17.40 -10.05
N HIS A 558 13.25 17.75 -9.13
CA HIS A 558 11.86 18.09 -9.46
C HIS A 558 11.78 19.32 -10.37
N SER A 559 12.54 20.38 -10.09
CA SER A 559 12.54 21.58 -10.94
C SER A 559 13.01 21.27 -12.37
N ARG A 560 13.95 20.34 -12.55
CA ARG A 560 14.40 19.87 -13.86
C ARG A 560 13.26 19.19 -14.63
N VAL A 561 12.59 18.21 -14.02
CA VAL A 561 11.49 17.46 -14.68
C VAL A 561 10.37 18.41 -15.11
N MET A 562 10.00 19.34 -14.23
CA MET A 562 8.97 20.35 -14.53
C MET A 562 9.35 21.24 -15.72
N TRP A 563 10.62 21.66 -15.80
CA TRP A 563 11.10 22.48 -16.91
C TRP A 563 11.13 21.71 -18.24
N SER A 564 11.58 20.45 -18.24
CA SER A 564 11.56 19.59 -19.44
C SER A 564 10.14 19.43 -19.99
N TYR A 565 9.14 19.25 -19.12
CA TYR A 565 7.73 19.19 -19.50
C TYR A 565 7.19 20.52 -20.08
N LEU A 566 7.53 21.65 -19.45
CA LEU A 566 7.10 22.98 -19.95
C LEU A 566 7.73 23.30 -21.31
N ALA A 567 9.01 22.96 -21.50
CA ALA A 567 9.70 23.15 -22.77
C ALA A 567 9.14 22.25 -23.90
N TYR A 568 8.71 21.02 -23.58
CA TYR A 568 8.10 20.10 -24.54
C TYR A 568 6.75 20.60 -25.08
N ASN A 569 5.91 21.20 -24.22
CA ASN A 569 4.57 21.67 -24.59
C ASN A 569 4.53 23.09 -25.18
N ASN A 570 5.45 23.96 -24.78
CA ASN A 570 5.43 25.40 -25.08
C ASN A 570 6.68 25.86 -25.83
N TRP A 571 7.19 25.04 -26.77
CA TRP A 571 8.36 25.39 -27.60
C TRP A 571 8.22 26.78 -28.28
N GLU A 572 6.99 27.21 -28.59
CA GLU A 572 6.70 28.52 -29.20
C GLU A 572 6.59 29.68 -28.20
N ILE A 573 6.13 29.43 -26.96
CA ILE A 573 5.90 30.49 -25.96
C ILE A 573 7.18 30.82 -25.17
N CYS A 574 8.05 29.83 -24.93
CA CYS A 574 9.33 30.04 -24.23
C CYS A 574 10.31 30.95 -25.00
N ASN A 575 10.10 31.15 -26.31
CA ASN A 575 10.86 32.10 -27.12
C ASN A 575 10.30 33.54 -27.09
N ALA A 576 9.08 33.75 -26.57
CA ALA A 576 8.41 35.05 -26.56
C ALA A 576 8.72 35.88 -25.31
N ASP A 577 8.93 35.23 -24.16
CA ASP A 577 9.45 35.89 -22.97
C ASP A 577 10.98 35.87 -23.01
N ASN A 578 11.62 37.05 -22.97
CA ASN A 578 13.08 37.29 -22.99
C ASN A 578 13.90 36.51 -21.92
N ILE A 579 13.90 35.18 -21.95
CA ILE A 579 14.73 34.29 -21.15
C ILE A 579 15.78 33.74 -22.11
N GLY A 580 16.87 34.48 -22.29
CA GLY A 580 17.98 34.15 -23.20
C GLY A 580 18.83 32.95 -22.77
N ILE A 581 18.22 31.87 -22.26
CA ILE A 581 18.87 30.61 -21.90
C ILE A 581 18.22 29.51 -22.73
N SER A 582 18.99 28.86 -23.59
CA SER A 582 18.49 27.72 -24.36
C SER A 582 18.06 26.57 -23.43
N HIS A 583 17.11 25.74 -23.86
CA HIS A 583 16.69 24.53 -23.12
C HIS A 583 17.90 23.65 -22.72
N GLU A 584 18.93 23.63 -23.57
CA GLU A 584 20.18 22.90 -23.37
C GLU A 584 21.07 23.53 -22.28
N ASP A 585 21.22 24.86 -22.26
CA ASP A 585 22.02 25.57 -21.25
C ASP A 585 21.47 25.42 -19.81
N TYR A 586 20.15 25.51 -19.64
CA TYR A 586 19.50 25.36 -18.34
C TYR A 586 19.66 23.95 -17.76
N TRP A 587 19.55 22.94 -18.63
CA TRP A 587 19.69 21.53 -18.26
C TRP A 587 21.12 21.22 -17.80
N ILE A 588 22.14 21.73 -18.51
CA ILE A 588 23.55 21.57 -18.18
C ILE A 588 23.91 22.26 -16.86
N GLU A 589 23.37 23.45 -16.60
CA GLU A 589 23.58 24.18 -15.35
C GLU A 589 23.04 23.38 -14.15
N HIS A 590 21.83 22.83 -14.26
CA HIS A 590 21.22 22.01 -13.21
C HIS A 590 21.95 20.68 -12.96
N GLU A 591 22.45 20.00 -14.00
CA GLU A 591 23.27 18.79 -13.83
C GLU A 591 24.63 19.09 -13.21
N GLY A 592 25.28 20.19 -13.60
CA GLY A 592 26.52 20.66 -12.99
C GLY A 592 26.36 20.96 -11.50
N LEU A 593 25.31 21.70 -11.13
CA LEU A 593 24.97 22.01 -9.75
C LEU A 593 24.73 20.75 -8.91
N THR A 594 23.96 19.80 -9.47
CA THR A 594 23.72 18.49 -8.83
C THR A 594 25.04 17.78 -8.53
N CYS A 595 25.97 17.72 -9.49
CA CYS A 595 27.27 17.07 -9.32
C CYS A 595 28.14 17.76 -8.25
N GLU A 596 28.12 19.09 -8.17
CA GLU A 596 28.84 19.83 -7.12
C GLU A 596 28.30 19.52 -5.72
N PHE A 597 26.97 19.44 -5.56
CA PHE A 597 26.35 19.05 -4.30
C PHE A 597 26.72 17.62 -3.89
N ILE A 598 26.70 16.67 -4.83
CA ILE A 598 27.09 15.29 -4.59
C ILE A 598 28.56 15.19 -4.13
N ASN A 599 29.47 15.93 -4.78
CA ASN A 599 30.88 15.96 -4.40
C ASN A 599 31.08 16.46 -2.97
N LYS A 600 30.31 17.49 -2.55
CA LYS A 600 30.32 17.98 -1.16
C LYS A 600 29.81 16.91 -0.18
N MET A 601 28.75 16.18 -0.53
CA MET A 601 28.20 15.09 0.31
C MET A 601 29.20 13.94 0.50
N ILE A 602 29.86 13.52 -0.58
CA ILE A 602 30.85 12.44 -0.53
C ILE A 602 32.08 12.88 0.29
N ALA A 603 32.54 14.13 0.11
CA ALA A 603 33.63 14.69 0.90
C ALA A 603 33.30 14.78 2.40
N GLY A 604 32.03 15.02 2.75
CA GLY A 604 31.51 15.04 4.13
C GLY A 604 31.34 13.66 4.79
N GLN A 605 31.70 12.56 4.13
CA GLN A 605 31.47 11.16 4.54
C GLN A 605 30.00 10.69 4.66
N ASP A 606 29.02 11.45 4.19
CA ASP A 606 27.58 11.10 4.25
C ASP A 606 27.12 10.20 3.09
N ARG A 607 27.73 9.01 3.00
CA ARG A 607 27.52 8.06 1.90
C ARG A 607 26.08 7.54 1.79
N TRP A 608 25.37 7.44 2.91
CA TRP A 608 23.97 6.99 2.92
C TRP A 608 23.02 8.01 2.30
N ASP A 609 23.25 9.29 2.58
CA ASP A 609 22.46 10.37 1.99
C ASP A 609 22.81 10.55 0.51
N ALA A 610 24.07 10.34 0.12
CA ALA A 610 24.45 10.26 -1.30
C ALA A 610 23.71 9.11 -2.01
N TYR A 611 23.59 7.94 -1.37
CA TYR A 611 22.80 6.82 -1.91
C TYR A 611 21.32 7.18 -2.09
N LYS A 612 20.71 7.86 -1.12
CA LYS A 612 19.31 8.35 -1.25
C LYS A 612 19.15 9.35 -2.38
N ALA A 613 20.10 10.28 -2.53
CA ALA A 613 20.12 11.22 -3.65
C ALA A 613 20.20 10.49 -4.99
N GLY A 614 21.02 9.44 -5.11
CA GLY A 614 21.12 8.61 -6.32
C GLY A 614 19.82 7.87 -6.63
N LYS A 615 19.15 7.36 -5.59
CA LYS A 615 17.79 6.79 -5.71
C LYS A 615 16.81 7.83 -6.25
N CYS A 616 16.77 9.03 -5.68
CA CYS A 616 15.88 10.09 -6.15
C CYS A 616 16.18 10.47 -7.60
N ALA A 617 17.46 10.61 -7.97
CA ALA A 617 17.88 10.92 -9.33
C ALA A 617 17.38 9.88 -10.35
N ALA A 618 17.55 8.58 -10.06
CA ALA A 618 17.05 7.51 -10.92
C ALA A 618 15.51 7.46 -11.00
N CYS A 619 14.80 7.77 -9.91
CA CYS A 619 13.33 7.82 -9.91
C CYS A 619 12.78 9.00 -10.74
N GLN A 620 13.55 10.08 -10.88
CA GLN A 620 13.18 11.28 -11.63
C GLN A 620 13.72 11.30 -13.07
N GLY A 621 14.49 10.28 -13.48
CA GLY A 621 15.08 10.21 -14.82
C GLY A 621 16.37 11.03 -15.01
N ALA A 622 17.02 11.48 -13.92
CA ALA A 622 18.31 12.16 -13.96
C ALA A 622 19.49 11.16 -13.98
N TRP A 623 19.65 10.47 -15.12
CA TRP A 623 20.55 9.32 -15.26
C TRP A 623 22.03 9.65 -15.08
N PHE A 624 22.50 10.82 -15.55
CA PHE A 624 23.90 11.24 -15.39
C PHE A 624 24.31 11.42 -13.93
N ALA A 625 23.47 12.11 -13.15
CA ALA A 625 23.67 12.27 -11.71
C ALA A 625 23.64 10.92 -10.97
N ALA A 626 22.68 10.05 -11.31
CA ALA A 626 22.56 8.73 -10.70
C ALA A 626 23.78 7.83 -10.99
N ALA A 627 24.25 7.81 -12.24
CA ALA A 627 25.42 7.04 -12.67
C ALA A 627 26.70 7.49 -11.94
N PHE A 628 26.89 8.81 -11.82
CA PHE A 628 28.01 9.39 -11.07
C PHE A 628 27.99 8.95 -9.59
N ILE A 629 26.84 9.08 -8.92
CA ILE A 629 26.68 8.72 -7.50
C ILE A 629 26.98 7.24 -7.27
N PHE A 630 26.32 6.34 -8.01
CA PHE A 630 26.45 4.91 -7.74
C PHE A 630 27.86 4.40 -8.06
N ARG A 631 28.54 4.95 -9.07
CA ARG A 631 29.93 4.61 -9.39
C ARG A 631 30.90 4.99 -8.27
N GLU A 632 30.76 6.17 -7.68
CA GLU A 632 31.59 6.59 -6.54
C GLU A 632 31.31 5.77 -5.27
N LEU A 633 30.04 5.42 -5.03
CA LEU A 633 29.65 4.58 -3.90
C LEU A 633 30.12 3.12 -4.05
N CYS A 634 30.19 2.58 -5.26
CA CYS A 634 30.66 1.21 -5.53
C CYS A 634 32.05 0.93 -4.97
N ASN A 635 32.93 1.94 -4.95
CA ASN A 635 34.29 1.81 -4.49
C ASN A 635 34.42 1.77 -2.95
N ASN A 636 33.32 1.99 -2.22
CA ASN A 636 33.30 2.23 -0.78
C ASN A 636 32.33 1.30 -0.03
N VAL A 637 32.36 -0.01 -0.31
CA VAL A 637 31.39 -0.99 0.22
C VAL A 637 32.07 -2.12 0.99
N GLN A 638 31.51 -2.51 2.14
CA GLN A 638 32.05 -3.55 3.03
C GLN A 638 31.36 -4.92 2.91
N SER A 639 30.14 -4.99 2.37
CA SER A 639 29.37 -6.23 2.23
C SER A 639 29.27 -6.66 0.77
N ASP A 640 29.50 -7.95 0.51
CA ASP A 640 29.45 -8.52 -0.85
C ASP A 640 28.08 -8.30 -1.50
N ALA A 641 26.98 -8.53 -0.78
CA ALA A 641 25.62 -8.34 -1.32
C ALA A 641 25.35 -6.87 -1.69
N CYS A 642 25.80 -5.93 -0.85
CA CYS A 642 25.70 -4.48 -1.14
C CYS A 642 26.61 -4.07 -2.30
N GLN A 643 27.77 -4.72 -2.45
CA GLN A 643 28.69 -4.45 -3.54
C GLN A 643 28.10 -4.90 -4.88
N HIS A 644 27.50 -6.09 -4.95
CA HIS A 644 26.79 -6.58 -6.14
C HIS A 644 25.59 -5.67 -6.47
N TRP A 645 24.83 -5.24 -5.46
CA TRP A 645 23.73 -4.30 -5.62
C TRP A 645 24.19 -2.97 -6.23
N LEU A 646 25.21 -2.32 -5.65
CA LEU A 646 25.70 -1.04 -6.14
C LEU A 646 26.35 -1.16 -7.52
N LYS A 647 27.11 -2.23 -7.80
CA LYS A 647 27.68 -2.48 -9.13
C LYS A 647 26.59 -2.62 -10.20
N SER A 648 25.53 -3.37 -9.89
CA SER A 648 24.37 -3.49 -10.76
C SER A 648 23.68 -2.15 -11.00
N LEU A 649 23.47 -1.35 -9.94
CA LEU A 649 22.93 0.00 -10.07
C LEU A 649 23.80 0.92 -10.93
N ALA A 650 25.12 0.85 -10.77
CA ALA A 650 26.06 1.65 -11.55
C ALA A 650 25.99 1.29 -13.04
N LEU A 651 25.96 -0.01 -13.38
CA LEU A 651 25.78 -0.45 -14.78
C LEU A 651 24.42 -0.07 -15.35
N PHE A 652 23.34 -0.24 -14.58
CA PHE A 652 22.00 0.09 -15.03
C PHE A 652 21.80 1.61 -15.23
N THR A 653 22.35 2.44 -14.34
CA THR A 653 22.28 3.90 -14.54
C THR A 653 23.20 4.38 -15.65
N GLN A 654 24.35 3.72 -15.85
CA GLN A 654 25.23 3.96 -17.00
C GLN A 654 24.54 3.62 -18.33
N SER A 655 23.78 2.52 -18.39
CA SER A 655 23.05 2.14 -19.61
C SER A 655 22.01 3.17 -19.99
N GLU A 656 21.23 3.66 -19.03
CA GLU A 656 20.22 4.69 -19.27
C GLU A 656 20.87 6.04 -19.64
N SER A 657 22.00 6.40 -19.03
CA SER A 657 22.75 7.61 -19.42
C SER A 657 23.28 7.51 -20.86
N THR A 658 23.68 6.31 -21.30
CA THR A 658 24.19 6.05 -22.66
C THR A 658 23.08 6.23 -23.70
N ILE A 659 21.84 5.86 -23.38
CA ILE A 659 20.66 6.10 -24.23
C ILE A 659 20.42 7.60 -24.42
N MET A 660 20.72 8.43 -23.42
CA MET A 660 20.51 9.87 -23.49
C MET A 660 21.60 10.66 -24.24
N LEU A 661 22.78 10.07 -24.47
CA LEU A 661 23.92 10.77 -25.11
C LEU A 661 23.66 11.28 -26.55
N PRO A 662 22.95 10.55 -27.44
CA PRO A 662 22.69 11.02 -28.79
C PRO A 662 21.88 12.32 -28.87
N PHE A 663 21.17 12.70 -27.80
CA PHE A 663 20.46 13.97 -27.71
C PHE A 663 21.38 15.19 -27.48
N LEU A 664 22.69 15.01 -27.24
CA LEU A 664 23.63 16.07 -26.80
C LEU A 664 24.93 16.14 -27.65
N PRO A 665 24.86 16.35 -28.98
CA PRO A 665 26.03 16.23 -29.86
C PRO A 665 27.11 17.33 -29.69
N LYS A 666 26.78 18.55 -29.24
CA LYS A 666 27.73 19.68 -29.19
C LYS A 666 28.26 20.04 -27.79
N GLU A 667 27.61 19.60 -26.71
CA GLU A 667 27.86 20.13 -25.36
C GLU A 667 28.18 19.09 -24.28
N GLY A 668 28.11 17.79 -24.61
CA GLY A 668 28.66 16.73 -23.75
C GLY A 668 30.13 16.99 -23.37
N GLN A 669 30.90 17.61 -24.28
CA GLN A 669 32.28 18.05 -24.03
C GLN A 669 32.41 19.20 -23.00
N LYS A 670 31.43 20.11 -22.90
CA LYS A 670 31.41 21.15 -21.84
C LYS A 670 31.15 20.54 -20.46
N LEU A 671 30.23 19.56 -20.38
CA LEU A 671 29.92 18.81 -19.16
C LEU A 671 31.12 17.98 -18.66
N VAL A 672 31.89 17.35 -19.57
CA VAL A 672 33.19 16.70 -19.24
C VAL A 672 34.20 17.68 -18.67
N ASN A 673 34.31 18.86 -19.29
CA ASN A 673 35.34 19.83 -18.97
C ASN A 673 35.07 20.60 -17.66
N ARG A 674 33.81 20.85 -17.30
CA ARG A 674 33.45 21.62 -16.08
C ARG A 674 33.57 20.83 -14.77
N SER A 675 33.52 19.50 -14.85
CA SER A 675 33.22 18.64 -13.69
C SER A 675 34.40 17.78 -13.18
N LYS A 676 35.61 17.92 -13.73
CA LYS A 676 36.72 16.95 -13.50
C LYS A 676 36.30 15.48 -13.76
N ILE A 677 35.26 15.24 -14.57
CA ILE A 677 34.79 13.91 -15.03
C ILE A 677 35.73 13.33 -16.13
N HIS A 678 36.90 13.93 -16.35
CA HIS A 678 37.90 13.54 -17.35
C HIS A 678 38.37 12.07 -17.27
N LYS A 679 38.31 11.43 -16.09
CA LYS A 679 38.66 10.00 -15.94
C LYS A 679 37.49 9.03 -16.17
N ILE A 680 36.25 9.52 -16.19
CA ILE A 680 35.03 8.70 -16.09
C ILE A 680 34.55 8.22 -17.47
N TRP A 681 34.79 9.01 -18.54
CA TRP A 681 34.34 8.68 -19.91
C TRP A 681 35.46 8.23 -20.87
N ALA A 682 36.73 8.33 -20.46
CA ALA A 682 37.88 8.03 -21.33
C ALA A 682 38.18 6.53 -21.54
N THR A 683 37.54 5.61 -20.80
CA THR A 683 37.87 4.17 -20.88
C THR A 683 36.95 3.35 -21.79
N GLY A 684 36.01 3.96 -22.51
CA GLY A 684 35.06 3.21 -23.36
C GLY A 684 34.59 3.89 -24.65
N SER A 685 35.17 5.02 -25.05
CA SER A 685 34.84 5.70 -26.32
C SER A 685 36.08 5.85 -27.18
N GLY A 686 36.45 4.76 -27.86
CA GLY A 686 37.20 4.88 -29.10
C GLY A 686 36.23 5.31 -30.19
N VAL A 687 36.55 6.40 -30.89
CA VAL A 687 35.84 6.99 -32.04
C VAL A 687 34.70 7.96 -31.66
N LEU A 688 35.08 9.21 -31.37
CA LEU A 688 34.26 10.39 -31.69
C LEU A 688 34.81 10.95 -33.01
N SER A 689 34.17 10.62 -34.13
CA SER A 689 34.55 11.15 -35.44
C SER A 689 34.25 12.65 -35.52
N LYS A 690 35.21 13.41 -36.09
CA LYS A 690 35.08 14.85 -36.33
C LYS A 690 33.83 15.15 -37.18
N SER A 691 33.14 16.23 -36.80
CA SER A 691 32.00 16.82 -37.48
C SER A 691 32.30 17.16 -38.94
N THR A 692 31.38 16.82 -39.84
CA THR A 692 31.21 17.49 -41.13
C THR A 692 29.73 17.79 -41.30
N GLU A 693 29.45 18.95 -41.89
CA GLU A 693 28.16 19.62 -42.00
C GLU A 693 27.15 18.85 -42.86
N ASP A 694 25.86 19.10 -42.60
CA ASP A 694 24.63 18.57 -43.22
C ASP A 694 24.39 17.05 -43.12
N TYR A 695 23.56 16.63 -42.14
CA TYR A 695 23.25 15.21 -41.92
C TYR A 695 21.84 14.79 -42.39
N PRO A 696 21.72 13.69 -43.17
CA PRO A 696 20.47 13.00 -43.43
C PRO A 696 19.89 12.37 -42.15
N CYS A 697 18.54 12.27 -42.08
CA CYS A 697 17.77 11.59 -41.02
C CYS A 697 18.29 10.18 -40.67
N CYS A 698 18.98 9.51 -41.61
CA CYS A 698 19.58 8.18 -41.45
C CYS A 698 20.73 8.11 -40.43
N ALA A 699 21.56 9.15 -40.30
CA ALA A 699 22.73 9.08 -39.41
C ALA A 699 22.37 9.08 -37.92
N VAL A 700 21.32 9.82 -37.56
CA VAL A 700 20.84 9.91 -36.17
C VAL A 700 20.28 8.56 -35.69
N LEU A 701 19.58 7.82 -36.53
CA LEU A 701 19.04 6.48 -36.23
C LEU A 701 20.13 5.41 -36.03
N TRP A 702 21.28 5.55 -36.71
CA TRP A 702 22.44 4.67 -36.50
C TRP A 702 23.10 4.90 -35.14
N ASP A 703 23.23 6.16 -34.71
CA ASP A 703 23.75 6.51 -33.39
C ASP A 703 22.83 6.02 -32.26
N TYR A 704 21.50 6.08 -32.45
CA TYR A 704 20.55 5.44 -31.53
C TYR A 704 20.71 3.93 -31.49
N HIS A 705 20.78 3.25 -32.63
CA HIS A 705 20.94 1.79 -32.66
C HIS A 705 22.20 1.33 -31.91
N LYS A 706 23.33 2.04 -32.06
CA LYS A 706 24.57 1.75 -31.33
C LYS A 706 24.41 1.95 -29.81
N SER A 707 23.81 3.06 -29.40
CA SER A 707 23.60 3.39 -27.99
C SER A 707 22.65 2.42 -27.29
N TYR A 708 21.55 2.03 -27.95
CA TYR A 708 20.58 1.07 -27.40
C TYR A 708 21.14 -0.35 -27.29
N ASN A 709 21.96 -0.80 -28.25
CA ASN A 709 22.65 -2.10 -28.15
C ASN A 709 23.62 -2.14 -26.96
N LYS A 710 24.43 -1.09 -26.81
CA LYS A 710 25.35 -0.99 -25.66
C LYS A 710 24.58 -0.98 -24.33
N ALA A 711 23.47 -0.24 -24.27
CA ALA A 711 22.64 -0.21 -23.07
C ALA A 711 22.02 -1.58 -22.75
N TYR A 712 21.62 -2.36 -23.77
CA TYR A 712 21.13 -3.72 -23.59
C TYR A 712 22.19 -4.62 -22.94
N ASP A 713 23.43 -4.61 -23.44
CA ASP A 713 24.53 -5.41 -22.90
C ASP A 713 24.86 -5.04 -21.43
N GLU A 714 24.82 -3.74 -21.12
CA GLU A 714 25.04 -3.21 -19.77
C GLU A 714 23.91 -3.61 -18.79
N VAL A 715 22.64 -3.61 -19.22
CA VAL A 715 21.50 -4.08 -18.41
C VAL A 715 21.58 -5.59 -18.17
N CYS A 716 21.93 -6.38 -19.19
CA CYS A 716 22.14 -7.83 -19.04
C CYS A 716 23.26 -8.11 -18.03
N SER A 717 24.38 -7.39 -18.15
CA SER A 717 25.49 -7.48 -17.19
C SER A 717 25.06 -7.09 -15.77
N ALA A 718 24.26 -6.03 -15.62
CA ALA A 718 23.71 -5.61 -14.34
C ALA A 718 22.82 -6.70 -13.69
N MET A 719 22.04 -7.41 -14.50
CA MET A 719 21.19 -8.52 -14.05
C MET A 719 22.02 -9.72 -13.59
N ASP A 720 23.07 -10.09 -14.33
CA ASP A 720 23.95 -11.21 -14.01
C ASP A 720 24.72 -10.98 -12.69
N ILE A 721 25.18 -9.74 -12.46
CA ILE A 721 25.80 -9.34 -11.19
C ILE A 721 24.83 -9.50 -10.01
N LEU A 722 23.55 -9.15 -10.17
CA LEU A 722 22.55 -9.37 -9.12
C LEU A 722 22.20 -10.84 -8.92
N ALA A 723 22.21 -11.63 -9.98
CA ALA A 723 21.97 -13.06 -9.90
C ALA A 723 23.09 -13.79 -9.13
N ALA A 724 24.32 -13.29 -9.22
CA ALA A 724 25.48 -13.81 -8.49
C ALA A 724 25.48 -13.48 -6.99
N ALA A 725 24.65 -12.54 -6.52
CA ALA A 725 24.57 -12.18 -5.11
C ALA A 725 23.95 -13.32 -4.28
N VAL A 726 24.72 -13.89 -3.34
CA VAL A 726 24.23 -14.90 -2.39
C VAL A 726 23.37 -14.20 -1.33
N THR A 727 22.07 -14.47 -1.30
CA THR A 727 21.13 -13.89 -0.33
C THR A 727 20.26 -15.00 0.24
N THR A 728 19.75 -14.93 1.48
CA THR A 728 19.06 -16.07 2.12
C THR A 728 17.55 -16.13 1.88
N ASP A 729 16.92 -15.06 1.37
CA ASP A 729 15.45 -14.87 1.44
C ASP A 729 14.83 -14.23 0.18
N HIS A 730 15.19 -14.70 -1.02
CA HIS A 730 14.65 -14.18 -2.28
C HIS A 730 14.76 -12.64 -2.39
N THR A 731 15.81 -12.06 -1.83
CA THR A 731 16.02 -10.61 -1.92
C THR A 731 16.48 -10.29 -3.34
N PHE A 732 15.92 -9.24 -3.95
CA PHE A 732 16.10 -8.84 -5.36
C PHE A 732 15.13 -9.42 -6.41
N VAL A 733 14.05 -10.13 -6.03
CA VAL A 733 13.08 -10.67 -7.02
C VAL A 733 12.46 -9.56 -7.88
N PHE A 734 12.01 -8.46 -7.27
CA PHE A 734 11.44 -7.34 -8.01
C PHE A 734 12.47 -6.73 -8.98
N GLN A 735 13.67 -6.48 -8.48
CA GLN A 735 14.75 -5.81 -9.20
C GLN A 735 15.19 -6.62 -10.42
N ARG A 736 15.40 -7.93 -10.24
CA ARG A 736 15.77 -8.84 -11.34
C ARG A 736 14.66 -8.94 -12.38
N TRP A 737 13.41 -9.05 -11.95
CA TRP A 737 12.29 -9.09 -12.89
C TRP A 737 12.15 -7.76 -13.64
N PHE A 738 12.30 -6.62 -12.97
CA PHE A 738 12.26 -5.29 -13.62
C PHE A 738 13.38 -5.10 -14.64
N LEU A 739 14.63 -5.45 -14.30
CA LEU A 739 15.76 -5.39 -15.23
C LEU A 739 15.57 -6.32 -16.44
N ASN A 740 15.04 -7.52 -16.23
CA ASN A 740 14.70 -8.44 -17.33
C ASN A 740 13.65 -7.82 -18.28
N LEU A 741 12.61 -7.19 -17.74
CA LEU A 741 11.60 -6.50 -18.57
C LEU A 741 12.24 -5.34 -19.35
N ARG A 742 13.10 -4.54 -18.71
CA ARG A 742 13.82 -3.45 -19.41
C ARG A 742 14.74 -3.99 -20.49
N ALA A 743 15.49 -5.06 -20.25
CA ALA A 743 16.33 -5.70 -21.26
C ALA A 743 15.52 -6.19 -22.46
N LYS A 744 14.36 -6.83 -22.23
CA LYS A 744 13.44 -7.24 -23.31
C LYS A 744 12.92 -6.04 -24.12
N VAL A 745 12.60 -4.91 -23.48
CA VAL A 745 12.21 -3.67 -24.17
C VAL A 745 13.35 -3.15 -25.04
N LEU A 746 14.56 -3.03 -24.49
CA LEU A 746 15.73 -2.55 -25.23
C LEU A 746 16.04 -3.43 -26.44
N GLN A 747 15.99 -4.76 -26.27
CA GLN A 747 16.17 -5.71 -27.37
C GLN A 747 15.15 -5.50 -28.49
N ILE A 748 13.87 -5.31 -28.14
CA ILE A 748 12.84 -5.08 -29.15
C ILE A 748 13.04 -3.74 -29.88
N VAL A 749 13.43 -2.68 -29.16
CA VAL A 749 13.71 -1.38 -29.77
C VAL A 749 14.89 -1.47 -30.73
N VAL A 750 15.95 -2.21 -30.36
CA VAL A 750 17.07 -2.54 -31.26
C VAL A 750 16.57 -3.25 -32.50
N ASP A 751 15.70 -4.27 -32.35
CA ASP A 751 15.13 -5.01 -33.48
C ASP A 751 14.33 -4.06 -34.41
N ILE A 752 13.55 -3.12 -33.86
CA ILE A 752 12.81 -2.11 -34.64
C ILE A 752 13.76 -1.16 -35.37
N LEU A 753 14.76 -0.59 -34.68
CA LEU A 753 15.74 0.32 -35.27
C LEU A 753 16.54 -0.35 -36.38
N LYS A 754 16.91 -1.62 -36.21
CA LYS A 754 17.58 -2.42 -37.24
C LYS A 754 16.72 -2.55 -38.50
N LEU A 755 15.42 -2.82 -38.34
CA LEU A 755 14.47 -2.88 -39.46
C LEU A 755 14.32 -1.51 -40.15
N LEU A 756 14.19 -0.42 -39.40
CA LEU A 756 14.11 0.93 -39.94
C LEU A 756 15.39 1.31 -40.72
N ASN A 757 16.58 1.02 -40.18
CA ASN A 757 17.87 1.29 -40.84
C ASN A 757 18.07 0.48 -42.13
N SER A 758 17.59 -0.77 -42.16
CA SER A 758 17.63 -1.60 -43.38
C SER A 758 16.72 -1.06 -44.50
N SER A 759 15.63 -0.37 -44.15
CA SER A 759 14.73 0.24 -45.13
C SER A 759 15.28 1.54 -45.73
N ALA A 760 16.11 2.27 -44.98
CA ALA A 760 16.72 3.52 -45.40
C ALA A 760 17.92 3.33 -46.35
N SER A 761 18.76 2.32 -46.08
CA SER A 761 19.98 2.00 -46.85
C SER A 761 19.71 1.47 -48.27
N ASN A 762 18.55 0.84 -48.50
CA ASN A 762 18.17 0.33 -49.82
C ASN A 762 17.68 1.44 -50.78
N ALA A 763 17.47 2.68 -50.32
CA ALA A 763 16.98 3.78 -51.14
C ALA A 763 18.09 4.48 -51.95
N GLU A 764 19.33 4.48 -51.46
CA GLU A 764 20.46 5.19 -52.09
C GLU A 764 21.03 4.43 -53.30
N ASN A 765 20.89 3.10 -53.35
CA ASN A 765 21.41 2.28 -54.46
C ASN A 765 20.52 2.23 -55.71
N THR A 766 19.30 2.76 -55.66
CA THR A 766 18.38 2.81 -56.82
C THR A 766 18.51 4.08 -57.68
N GLY A 767 19.46 4.97 -57.37
CA GLY A 767 19.62 6.24 -58.06
C GLY A 767 20.25 6.22 -59.46
N ASN A 768 20.73 5.07 -59.96
CA ASN A 768 21.50 5.02 -61.22
C ASN A 768 21.16 3.81 -62.11
N VAL A 769 19.90 3.67 -62.53
CA VAL A 769 19.57 2.85 -63.70
C VAL A 769 18.76 3.71 -64.67
N GLY A 770 19.40 4.09 -65.78
CA GLY A 770 18.77 4.82 -66.88
C GLY A 770 17.61 4.01 -67.45
N TRP A 771 16.48 4.69 -67.63
CA TRP A 771 15.31 4.14 -68.29
C TRP A 771 15.64 3.86 -69.76
N VAL A 772 15.65 2.58 -70.15
CA VAL A 772 15.54 2.19 -71.56
C VAL A 772 14.14 1.63 -71.73
N GLU A 773 13.33 2.33 -72.54
CA GLU A 773 12.00 1.89 -72.96
C GLU A 773 12.09 0.59 -73.75
N GLY A 774 11.24 -0.38 -73.40
CA GLY A 774 11.00 -1.57 -74.22
C GLY A 774 11.66 -2.85 -73.73
N CYS A 775 11.30 -3.33 -72.54
CA CYS A 775 11.43 -4.75 -72.17
C CYS A 775 10.29 -5.14 -71.22
N THR A 776 9.23 -5.73 -71.77
CA THR A 776 8.24 -6.49 -71.01
C THR A 776 8.90 -7.80 -70.57
N ASN A 777 8.87 -8.07 -69.25
CA ASN A 777 9.48 -9.21 -68.53
C ASN A 777 10.86 -8.94 -67.90
N ILE A 778 10.88 -8.08 -66.88
CA ILE A 778 11.80 -8.25 -65.76
C ILE A 778 10.95 -8.51 -64.53
N LYS A 779 11.03 -9.73 -63.98
CA LYS A 779 10.54 -10.02 -62.63
C LYS A 779 11.32 -9.10 -61.69
N PHE A 780 10.68 -8.06 -61.18
CA PHE A 780 11.17 -7.36 -60.01
C PHE A 780 11.13 -8.34 -58.84
N SER A 781 12.26 -8.98 -58.55
CA SER A 781 12.56 -9.44 -57.19
C SER A 781 12.78 -8.19 -56.34
N GLY A 782 11.68 -7.51 -56.00
CA GLY A 782 11.71 -6.34 -55.14
C GLY A 782 12.16 -6.74 -53.73
N PRO A 783 12.75 -5.82 -52.94
CA PRO A 783 12.93 -6.05 -51.53
C PRO A 783 11.54 -5.97 -50.90
N THR A 784 10.84 -7.09 -50.82
CA THR A 784 9.78 -7.24 -49.83
C THR A 784 10.48 -7.08 -48.49
N LEU A 785 10.42 -5.88 -47.90
CA LEU A 785 10.62 -5.73 -46.47
C LEU A 785 9.69 -6.78 -45.87
N ASP A 786 10.24 -7.85 -45.29
CA ASP A 786 9.46 -8.99 -44.84
C ASP A 786 8.40 -8.47 -43.87
N ALA A 787 7.19 -8.26 -44.37
CA ALA A 787 6.01 -7.90 -43.59
C ALA A 787 5.81 -8.93 -42.45
N HIS A 788 6.40 -10.11 -42.59
CA HIS A 788 6.47 -11.16 -41.59
C HIS A 788 7.36 -10.85 -40.36
N SER A 789 8.18 -9.79 -40.36
CA SER A 789 9.13 -9.47 -39.26
C SER A 789 8.60 -8.53 -38.17
N LEU A 790 7.65 -7.63 -38.48
CA LEU A 790 7.09 -6.66 -37.51
C LEU A 790 5.95 -7.22 -36.66
N THR A 791 5.18 -8.20 -37.17
CA THR A 791 4.08 -8.84 -36.41
C THR A 791 4.57 -9.62 -35.18
N PRO A 792 5.68 -10.38 -35.22
CA PRO A 792 6.26 -10.97 -34.03
C PRO A 792 6.72 -9.93 -33.00
N ILE A 793 7.24 -8.78 -33.47
CA ILE A 793 7.67 -7.66 -32.61
C ILE A 793 6.48 -7.05 -31.87
N SER A 794 5.37 -6.77 -32.56
CA SER A 794 4.16 -6.23 -31.92
C SER A 794 3.60 -7.17 -30.86
N PHE A 795 3.64 -8.49 -31.11
CA PHE A 795 3.20 -9.48 -30.14
C PHE A 795 4.10 -9.54 -28.90
N ARG A 796 5.42 -9.50 -29.09
CA ARG A 796 6.38 -9.43 -27.97
C ARG A 796 6.15 -8.18 -27.11
N LEU A 797 5.85 -7.03 -27.71
CA LEU A 797 5.53 -5.78 -27.01
C LEU A 797 4.22 -5.87 -26.23
N LYS A 798 3.15 -6.40 -26.82
CA LYS A 798 1.88 -6.64 -26.13
C LYS A 798 2.09 -7.55 -24.91
N ARG A 799 2.85 -8.63 -25.09
CA ARG A 799 3.15 -9.58 -24.02
C ARG A 799 3.98 -8.94 -22.90
N LEU A 800 4.92 -8.05 -23.23
CA LEU A 800 5.65 -7.27 -22.24
C LEU A 800 4.74 -6.37 -21.42
N ALA A 801 3.73 -5.77 -22.04
CA ALA A 801 2.74 -4.98 -21.32
C ALA A 801 1.98 -5.83 -20.29
N GLN A 802 1.60 -7.06 -20.66
CA GLN A 802 0.96 -8.01 -19.73
C GLN A 802 1.91 -8.48 -18.61
N GLU A 803 3.21 -8.69 -18.90
CA GLU A 803 4.21 -9.02 -17.88
C GLU A 803 4.41 -7.88 -16.88
N LEU A 804 4.37 -6.62 -17.33
CA LEU A 804 4.42 -5.44 -16.46
C LEU A 804 3.20 -5.35 -15.54
N ASP A 805 1.99 -5.65 -16.06
CA ASP A 805 0.77 -5.69 -15.24
C ASP A 805 0.83 -6.81 -14.19
N LEU A 806 1.33 -7.99 -14.58
CA LEU A 806 1.51 -9.10 -13.67
C LEU A 806 2.52 -8.76 -12.57
N MET A 807 3.62 -8.08 -12.90
CA MET A 807 4.55 -7.56 -11.90
C MET A 807 3.85 -6.58 -10.96
N ALA A 808 3.18 -5.56 -11.49
CA ALA A 808 2.51 -4.54 -10.68
C ALA A 808 1.47 -5.12 -9.71
N THR A 809 0.74 -6.16 -10.14
CA THR A 809 -0.26 -6.86 -9.31
C THR A 809 0.34 -7.92 -8.38
N SER A 810 1.61 -8.29 -8.54
CA SER A 810 2.26 -9.32 -7.72
C SER A 810 2.93 -8.79 -6.45
N PHE A 811 3.18 -7.48 -6.36
CA PHE A 811 3.80 -6.84 -5.20
C PHE A 811 2.80 -5.95 -4.46
N MET A 812 2.07 -6.55 -3.50
CA MET A 812 0.97 -5.90 -2.77
C MET A 812 1.38 -4.69 -1.89
N ASP A 813 2.66 -4.56 -1.56
CA ASP A 813 3.21 -3.44 -0.79
C ASP A 813 3.79 -2.33 -1.68
N MET A 814 3.61 -2.42 -3.00
CA MET A 814 4.00 -1.38 -3.94
C MET A 814 3.23 -0.08 -3.68
N ASP A 815 3.95 1.04 -3.63
CA ASP A 815 3.35 2.36 -3.51
C ASP A 815 2.64 2.78 -4.81
N LEU A 816 1.66 3.67 -4.68
CA LEU A 816 0.84 4.11 -5.82
C LEU A 816 1.67 4.74 -6.94
N ARG A 817 2.73 5.49 -6.61
CA ARG A 817 3.60 6.14 -7.60
C ARG A 817 4.39 5.12 -8.39
N SER A 818 5.00 4.13 -7.73
CA SER A 818 5.66 3.00 -8.39
C SER A 818 4.72 2.19 -9.27
N TYR A 819 3.48 1.99 -8.82
CA TYR A 819 2.44 1.32 -9.59
C TYR A 819 2.07 2.12 -10.86
N ARG A 820 1.93 3.45 -10.75
CA ARG A 820 1.72 4.35 -11.89
C ARG A 820 2.87 4.26 -12.89
N THR A 821 4.13 4.28 -12.42
CA THR A 821 5.30 4.11 -13.29
C THR A 821 5.25 2.79 -14.06
N CYS A 822 4.94 1.66 -13.40
CA CYS A 822 4.81 0.36 -14.08
C CYS A 822 3.67 0.36 -15.12
N SER A 823 2.53 0.96 -14.77
CA SER A 823 1.36 1.09 -15.67
C SER A 823 1.68 1.95 -16.90
N ARG A 824 2.42 3.05 -16.72
CA ARG A 824 2.92 3.91 -17.82
C ARG A 824 3.84 3.14 -18.76
N LEU A 825 4.77 2.34 -18.23
CA LEU A 825 5.64 1.49 -19.05
C LEU A 825 4.83 0.44 -19.83
N ALA A 826 3.78 -0.12 -19.24
CA ALA A 826 2.91 -1.08 -19.91
C ALA A 826 2.07 -0.42 -21.02
N LEU A 827 1.57 0.80 -20.79
CA LEU A 827 0.91 1.63 -21.81
C LEU A 827 1.86 1.92 -22.97
N ASN A 828 3.11 2.32 -22.70
CA ASN A 828 4.14 2.55 -23.72
C ASN A 828 4.39 1.30 -24.57
N CYS A 829 4.52 0.12 -23.95
CA CYS A 829 4.69 -1.13 -24.69
C CYS A 829 3.47 -1.42 -25.58
N SER A 830 2.27 -1.13 -25.11
CA SER A 830 1.02 -1.36 -25.86
C SER A 830 0.85 -0.38 -27.02
N LEU A 831 1.26 0.88 -26.82
CA LEU A 831 1.32 1.89 -27.87
C LEU A 831 2.30 1.45 -28.97
N LEU A 832 3.51 1.05 -28.61
CA LEU A 832 4.49 0.56 -29.59
C LEU A 832 4.01 -0.73 -30.27
N ALA A 833 3.33 -1.63 -29.54
CA ALA A 833 2.72 -2.83 -30.11
C ALA A 833 1.65 -2.47 -31.16
N PHE A 834 0.80 -1.49 -30.85
CA PHE A 834 -0.16 -0.92 -31.78
C PHE A 834 0.58 -0.34 -33.00
N CYS A 835 1.49 0.62 -32.83
CA CYS A 835 2.18 1.27 -33.93
C CYS A 835 2.91 0.28 -34.86
N THR A 836 3.64 -0.69 -34.30
CA THR A 836 4.36 -1.71 -35.07
C THR A 836 3.42 -2.70 -35.78
N GLY A 837 2.30 -3.07 -35.13
CA GLY A 837 1.30 -3.98 -35.72
C GLY A 837 0.49 -3.35 -36.86
N PHE A 838 0.33 -2.01 -36.86
CA PHE A 838 -0.50 -1.29 -37.83
C PHE A 838 0.24 -0.83 -39.09
N VAL A 839 1.57 -0.81 -39.12
CA VAL A 839 2.35 -0.50 -40.34
C VAL A 839 1.94 -1.38 -41.53
N LEU A 840 1.51 -2.61 -41.25
CA LEU A 840 1.17 -3.62 -42.26
C LEU A 840 -0.34 -3.75 -42.54
N TYR A 841 -1.20 -2.93 -41.92
CA TYR A 841 -2.64 -3.02 -42.09
C TYR A 841 -3.07 -2.60 -43.51
N SER A 842 -3.77 -3.47 -44.25
CA SER A 842 -4.37 -3.14 -45.55
C SER A 842 -5.86 -3.48 -45.54
N PRO A 843 -6.75 -2.50 -45.81
CA PRO A 843 -8.19 -2.74 -45.80
C PRO A 843 -8.68 -3.69 -46.91
N ASP A 844 -7.93 -3.85 -48.01
CA ASP A 844 -8.30 -4.65 -49.19
C ASP A 844 -8.15 -6.18 -49.03
N LEU A 845 -7.48 -6.66 -47.97
CA LEU A 845 -7.16 -8.09 -47.79
C LEU A 845 -8.30 -8.93 -47.16
N ARG A 846 -9.53 -8.41 -47.08
CA ARG A 846 -10.69 -9.17 -46.55
C ARG A 846 -11.18 -10.30 -47.45
N SER A 847 -10.71 -10.42 -48.70
CA SER A 847 -11.32 -11.29 -49.72
C SER A 847 -10.63 -12.63 -49.97
N HIS A 848 -9.44 -12.92 -49.42
CA HIS A 848 -8.76 -14.19 -49.65
C HIS A 848 -8.52 -14.93 -48.33
N GLY A 849 -9.57 -15.63 -47.87
CA GLY A 849 -9.41 -16.68 -46.87
C GLY A 849 -8.47 -17.77 -47.40
N ASN A 850 -7.61 -18.29 -46.54
CA ASN A 850 -6.71 -19.44 -46.74
C ASN A 850 -5.36 -19.18 -47.42
N THR A 851 -4.54 -18.29 -46.89
CA THR A 851 -3.08 -18.49 -46.98
C THR A 851 -2.59 -19.16 -45.70
N ILE A 852 -2.12 -20.40 -45.87
CA ILE A 852 -1.65 -21.32 -44.84
C ILE A 852 -0.46 -20.70 -44.09
N TYR A 853 -0.65 -20.38 -42.80
CA TYR A 853 0.44 -20.01 -41.89
C TYR A 853 1.12 -21.29 -41.38
N TRP A 854 2.39 -21.50 -41.75
CA TRP A 854 3.20 -22.62 -41.27
C TRP A 854 4.06 -22.22 -40.06
N GLY A 855 4.04 -23.09 -39.02
CA GLY A 855 5.19 -23.42 -38.18
C GLY A 855 5.54 -22.49 -36.99
N ILE A 856 4.81 -22.63 -35.89
CA ILE A 856 5.22 -22.62 -34.45
C ILE A 856 3.89 -22.66 -33.66
N GLU A 857 3.69 -23.70 -32.86
CA GLU A 857 2.40 -24.04 -32.20
C GLU A 857 1.87 -22.99 -31.21
N ASP A 858 2.65 -21.95 -30.89
CA ASP A 858 2.23 -20.80 -30.05
C ASP A 858 1.68 -19.58 -30.84
N SER A 859 1.71 -19.60 -32.17
CA SER A 859 1.27 -18.48 -33.03
C SER A 859 -0.25 -18.40 -33.28
N ARG A 860 -1.08 -18.87 -32.34
CA ARG A 860 -2.54 -18.77 -32.48
C ARG A 860 -2.99 -17.31 -32.37
N ARG A 861 -3.26 -16.69 -33.54
CA ARG A 861 -4.16 -15.54 -33.76
C ARG A 861 -3.71 -14.19 -33.16
N CYS A 862 -2.67 -13.56 -33.72
CA CYS A 862 -2.50 -12.12 -33.52
C CYS A 862 -3.38 -11.36 -34.51
N SER A 863 -4.62 -11.01 -34.12
CA SER A 863 -5.46 -10.09 -34.89
C SER A 863 -5.16 -8.65 -34.50
N GLN A 864 -5.24 -7.71 -35.45
CA GLN A 864 -5.12 -6.28 -35.13
C GLN A 864 -6.13 -5.82 -34.08
N SER A 865 -7.28 -6.51 -33.99
CA SER A 865 -8.27 -6.29 -32.94
C SER A 865 -7.74 -6.54 -31.52
N MET A 866 -6.87 -7.56 -31.32
CA MET A 866 -6.28 -7.80 -30.01
C MET A 866 -5.35 -6.68 -29.55
N LEU A 867 -4.65 -6.02 -30.48
CA LEU A 867 -3.77 -4.89 -30.18
C LEU A 867 -4.58 -3.64 -29.83
N ILE A 868 -5.65 -3.36 -30.59
CA ILE A 868 -6.59 -2.27 -30.27
C ILE A 868 -7.25 -2.51 -28.93
N GLN A 869 -7.76 -3.73 -28.68
CA GLN A 869 -8.41 -4.07 -27.42
C GLN A 869 -7.47 -3.91 -26.22
N ASP A 870 -6.18 -4.26 -26.36
CA ASP A 870 -5.19 -4.05 -25.29
C ASP A 870 -4.98 -2.55 -25.00
N LEU A 871 -4.83 -1.73 -26.03
CA LEU A 871 -4.64 -0.29 -25.89
C LEU A 871 -5.90 0.41 -25.32
N VAL A 872 -7.10 0.04 -25.78
CA VAL A 872 -8.39 0.54 -25.25
C VAL A 872 -8.52 0.24 -23.76
N LYS A 873 -8.22 -1.00 -23.34
CA LYS A 873 -8.31 -1.38 -21.91
C LYS A 873 -7.45 -0.49 -21.02
N ARG A 874 -6.29 -0.04 -21.51
CA ARG A 874 -5.34 0.79 -20.75
C ARG A 874 -5.72 2.27 -20.77
N LEU A 875 -6.26 2.78 -21.88
CA LEU A 875 -6.69 4.17 -21.99
C LEU A 875 -8.07 4.44 -21.38
N TRP A 876 -8.89 3.41 -21.14
CA TRP A 876 -10.30 3.53 -20.72
C TRP A 876 -10.53 4.45 -19.52
N HIS A 877 -9.62 4.41 -18.53
CA HIS A 877 -9.69 5.22 -17.31
C HIS A 877 -8.74 6.43 -17.32
N VAL A 878 -8.02 6.65 -18.42
CA VAL A 878 -6.98 7.69 -18.54
C VAL A 878 -7.45 8.81 -19.47
N ASP A 879 -7.98 8.44 -20.63
CA ASP A 879 -8.49 9.38 -21.64
C ASP A 879 -9.72 8.76 -22.32
N GLY A 880 -10.89 9.30 -21.96
CA GLY A 880 -12.17 8.83 -22.48
C GLY A 880 -12.33 9.09 -23.98
N GLU A 881 -11.79 10.19 -24.48
CA GLU A 881 -11.91 10.60 -25.88
C GLU A 881 -11.11 9.65 -26.79
N MET A 882 -9.83 9.44 -26.51
CA MET A 882 -8.99 8.49 -27.24
C MET A 882 -9.55 7.07 -27.18
N SER A 883 -10.11 6.67 -26.04
CA SER A 883 -10.77 5.37 -25.88
C SER A 883 -12.00 5.23 -26.77
N THR A 884 -12.80 6.29 -26.92
CA THR A 884 -13.95 6.28 -27.84
C THR A 884 -13.50 6.18 -29.30
N ILE A 885 -12.47 6.94 -29.71
CA ILE A 885 -11.89 6.89 -31.05
C ILE A 885 -11.38 5.48 -31.37
N LEU A 886 -10.59 4.88 -30.47
CA LEU A 886 -10.08 3.52 -30.65
C LEU A 886 -11.20 2.47 -30.68
N THR A 887 -12.28 2.67 -29.93
CA THR A 887 -13.45 1.78 -29.96
C THR A 887 -14.18 1.88 -31.30
N GLN A 888 -14.27 3.07 -31.90
CA GLN A 888 -14.78 3.25 -33.27
C GLN A 888 -13.85 2.62 -34.33
N VAL A 889 -12.53 2.66 -34.12
CA VAL A 889 -11.59 1.94 -34.99
C VAL A 889 -11.78 0.43 -34.86
N LEU A 890 -12.04 -0.08 -33.66
CA LEU A 890 -12.28 -1.51 -33.42
C LEU A 890 -13.53 -2.02 -34.16
N THR A 891 -14.61 -1.25 -34.23
CA THR A 891 -15.82 -1.64 -35.00
C THR A 891 -15.59 -1.68 -36.51
N ILE A 892 -14.58 -0.97 -37.01
CA ILE A 892 -14.15 -1.08 -38.42
C ILE A 892 -13.39 -2.39 -38.65
N VAL A 893 -12.69 -2.93 -37.63
CA VAL A 893 -11.79 -4.10 -37.72
C VAL A 893 -12.47 -5.44 -37.36
N GLU A 894 -13.55 -5.46 -36.56
CA GLU A 894 -14.25 -6.68 -36.08
C GLU A 894 -15.78 -6.71 -36.36
N ASP A 895 -16.38 -7.92 -36.35
CA ASP A 895 -17.83 -8.20 -36.43
C ASP A 895 -18.51 -8.00 -35.03
N PRO A 896 -19.72 -7.43 -34.91
CA PRO A 896 -20.20 -6.72 -33.71
C PRO A 896 -20.63 -7.58 -32.50
N ASN A 897 -20.27 -8.85 -32.43
CA ASN A 897 -20.82 -9.80 -31.44
C ASN A 897 -19.96 -10.10 -30.19
N SER A 898 -18.78 -9.50 -30.01
CA SER A 898 -17.97 -9.69 -28.79
C SER A 898 -18.33 -8.68 -27.69
N ARG A 899 -19.05 -9.10 -26.65
CA ARG A 899 -19.21 -8.28 -25.44
C ARG A 899 -17.93 -8.28 -24.61
N PHE A 900 -17.46 -7.08 -24.24
CA PHE A 900 -16.22 -6.90 -23.50
C PHE A 900 -16.39 -7.14 -22.00
N PRO A 901 -15.51 -7.93 -21.35
CA PRO A 901 -15.39 -7.91 -19.91
C PRO A 901 -14.91 -6.52 -19.46
N VAL A 902 -15.74 -5.81 -18.70
CA VAL A 902 -15.34 -4.58 -18.00
C VAL A 902 -14.14 -4.90 -17.10
N PRO A 903 -12.99 -4.20 -17.25
CA PRO A 903 -11.82 -4.45 -16.43
C PRO A 903 -12.10 -4.16 -14.94
N PRO A 904 -11.31 -4.73 -14.01
CA PRO A 904 -11.42 -4.38 -12.61
C PRO A 904 -11.15 -2.87 -12.44
N LYS A 905 -11.76 -2.26 -11.43
CA LYS A 905 -11.40 -0.90 -10.99
C LYS A 905 -9.94 -0.93 -10.52
N MET A 906 -9.00 -0.66 -11.42
CA MET A 906 -7.63 -0.38 -11.02
C MET A 906 -7.59 0.98 -10.30
N PRO A 907 -6.66 1.19 -9.36
CA PRO A 907 -6.55 2.45 -8.63
C PRO A 907 -6.53 3.61 -9.62
N LEU A 908 -7.43 4.57 -9.41
CA LEU A 908 -7.68 5.69 -10.30
C LEU A 908 -6.36 6.33 -10.76
N TYR A 909 -6.20 6.38 -12.08
CA TYR A 909 -5.13 7.10 -12.77
C TYR A 909 -5.40 8.60 -12.56
N LYS A 910 -4.54 9.31 -11.81
CA LYS A 910 -4.52 10.77 -11.78
C LYS A 910 -3.42 11.20 -12.75
N ASN A 911 -3.70 12.19 -13.60
CA ASN A 911 -2.78 12.62 -14.65
C ASN A 911 -1.68 13.49 -14.05
N GLY A 912 -0.46 12.97 -13.89
CA GLY A 912 0.75 13.77 -13.63
C GLY A 912 1.37 14.32 -14.92
N SER A 913 2.46 15.08 -14.80
CA SER A 913 3.20 15.61 -15.96
C SER A 913 3.75 14.52 -16.88
N SER A 914 4.31 13.44 -16.31
CA SER A 914 4.91 12.31 -17.06
C SER A 914 3.89 11.46 -17.83
N GLU A 915 2.66 11.40 -17.32
CA GLU A 915 1.54 10.72 -17.95
C GLU A 915 1.01 11.51 -19.15
N LYS A 916 1.01 12.85 -19.07
CA LYS A 916 0.63 13.71 -20.19
C LYS A 916 1.57 13.56 -21.39
N GLU A 917 2.89 13.51 -21.17
CA GLU A 917 3.87 13.23 -22.23
C GLU A 917 3.52 11.95 -23.00
N THR A 918 3.14 10.89 -22.26
CA THR A 918 2.73 9.61 -22.85
C THR A 918 1.45 9.74 -23.67
N LEU A 919 0.47 10.49 -23.16
CA LEU A 919 -0.80 10.72 -23.84
C LEU A 919 -0.63 11.57 -25.10
N ASP A 920 0.29 12.52 -25.11
CA ASP A 920 0.56 13.34 -26.30
C ASP A 920 1.21 12.51 -27.41
N VAL A 921 2.16 11.61 -27.07
CA VAL A 921 2.69 10.63 -28.03
C VAL A 921 1.59 9.68 -28.51
N CYS A 922 0.67 9.25 -27.63
CA CYS A 922 -0.50 8.47 -28.05
C CYS A 922 -1.39 9.23 -29.04
N LYS A 923 -1.69 10.51 -28.78
CA LYS A 923 -2.50 11.35 -29.67
C LYS A 923 -1.86 11.50 -31.04
N ILE A 924 -0.55 11.75 -31.11
CA ILE A 924 0.21 11.83 -32.36
C ILE A 924 0.19 10.49 -33.11
N ALA A 925 0.37 9.38 -32.40
CA ALA A 925 0.33 8.05 -32.99
C ALA A 925 -1.06 7.75 -33.60
N LEU A 926 -2.14 8.09 -32.88
CA LEU A 926 -3.53 7.88 -33.31
C LEU A 926 -3.95 8.83 -34.44
N SER A 927 -3.57 10.10 -34.39
CA SER A 927 -3.90 11.07 -35.45
C SER A 927 -3.24 10.69 -36.78
N GLY A 928 -1.96 10.30 -36.75
CA GLY A 928 -1.29 9.78 -37.94
C GLY A 928 -1.92 8.48 -38.43
N PHE A 929 -2.37 7.59 -37.53
CA PHE A 929 -3.10 6.39 -37.92
C PHE A 929 -4.42 6.70 -38.64
N LEU A 930 -5.23 7.63 -38.10
CA LEU A 930 -6.51 8.02 -38.71
C LEU A 930 -6.31 8.64 -40.10
N SER A 931 -5.34 9.54 -40.24
CA SER A 931 -4.96 10.13 -41.53
C SER A 931 -4.58 9.04 -42.55
N MET A 932 -3.78 8.05 -42.13
CA MET A 932 -3.41 6.92 -43.00
C MET A 932 -4.59 6.00 -43.38
N LEU A 933 -5.61 5.88 -42.52
CA LEU A 933 -6.83 5.11 -42.80
C LEU A 933 -7.73 5.81 -43.82
N GLU A 934 -7.79 7.14 -43.80
CA GLU A 934 -8.53 7.94 -44.77
C GLU A 934 -7.86 7.90 -46.16
N GLU A 935 -6.54 8.07 -46.22
CA GLU A 935 -5.76 7.95 -47.47
C GLU A 935 -5.90 6.58 -48.13
N ALA A 936 -6.00 5.51 -47.33
CA ALA A 936 -6.14 4.14 -47.83
C ALA A 936 -7.47 3.88 -48.57
N LYS A 937 -8.52 4.69 -48.32
CA LYS A 937 -9.83 4.54 -49.00
C LYS A 937 -9.82 5.09 -50.43
N GLY A 938 -8.80 5.87 -50.82
CA GLY A 938 -8.76 6.62 -52.09
C GLY A 938 -7.90 6.03 -53.22
N ILE A 939 -7.15 4.94 -53.00
CA ILE A 939 -6.06 4.52 -53.92
C ILE A 939 -6.39 3.18 -54.60
N LYS A 940 -6.43 3.17 -55.94
CA LYS A 940 -6.71 1.96 -56.76
C LYS A 940 -5.50 1.39 -57.51
N ASP A 941 -4.31 1.99 -57.43
CA ASP A 941 -3.19 1.67 -58.33
C ASP A 941 -1.92 1.14 -57.62
N GLY A 942 -1.20 0.23 -58.29
CA GLY A 942 -0.11 -0.58 -57.70
C GLY A 942 1.11 0.20 -57.21
N GLY A 943 1.44 1.34 -57.85
CA GLY A 943 2.51 2.23 -57.44
C GLY A 943 2.22 3.01 -56.14
N GLY A 944 0.93 3.17 -55.78
CA GLY A 944 0.51 3.84 -54.55
C GLY A 944 0.84 3.04 -53.28
N ARG A 945 0.88 1.70 -53.37
CA ARG A 945 1.13 0.82 -52.22
C ARG A 945 2.55 0.94 -51.66
N TYR A 946 3.56 1.16 -52.51
CA TYR A 946 4.95 1.35 -52.09
C TYR A 946 5.18 2.71 -51.42
N LYS A 947 4.55 3.77 -51.95
CA LYS A 947 4.57 5.10 -51.33
C LYS A 947 3.90 5.06 -49.96
N GLN A 948 2.79 4.32 -49.83
CA GLN A 948 2.03 4.17 -48.58
C GLN A 948 2.79 3.41 -47.49
N SER A 949 3.52 2.33 -47.83
CA SER A 949 4.37 1.62 -46.85
C SER A 949 5.52 2.50 -46.34
N ARG A 950 6.07 3.38 -47.19
CA ARG A 950 7.12 4.33 -46.81
C ARG A 950 6.61 5.40 -45.85
N THR A 951 5.44 5.99 -46.13
CA THR A 951 4.80 6.97 -45.22
C THR A 951 4.51 6.35 -43.84
N ARG A 952 4.06 5.09 -43.81
CA ARG A 952 3.80 4.36 -42.54
C ARG A 952 5.07 4.10 -41.72
N LEU A 953 6.18 3.74 -42.38
CA LEU A 953 7.47 3.56 -41.70
C LEU A 953 8.05 4.88 -41.20
N GLN A 954 7.86 5.97 -41.96
CA GLN A 954 8.24 7.32 -41.50
C GLN A 954 7.42 7.76 -40.28
N HIS A 955 6.12 7.47 -40.25
CA HIS A 955 5.29 7.72 -39.07
C HIS A 955 5.75 6.89 -37.87
N LEU A 956 6.03 5.59 -38.06
CA LEU A 956 6.59 4.74 -37.00
C LEU A 956 7.92 5.30 -36.49
N SER A 957 8.80 5.76 -37.38
CA SER A 957 10.08 6.38 -37.01
C SER A 957 9.88 7.66 -36.20
N ASN A 958 8.91 8.50 -36.56
CA ASN A 958 8.59 9.73 -35.84
C ASN A 958 8.01 9.43 -34.44
N VAL A 959 7.07 8.50 -34.34
CA VAL A 959 6.52 8.05 -33.05
C VAL A 959 7.61 7.43 -32.18
N LEU A 960 8.49 6.61 -32.76
CA LEU A 960 9.60 6.00 -32.03
C LEU A 960 10.58 7.06 -31.53
N GLN A 961 10.93 8.06 -32.35
CA GLN A 961 11.81 9.16 -31.93
C GLN A 961 11.20 9.94 -30.77
N ARG A 962 9.93 10.36 -30.88
CA ARG A 962 9.21 11.05 -29.79
C ARG A 962 9.09 10.20 -28.52
N TRP A 963 8.94 8.88 -28.67
CA TRP A 963 8.95 7.97 -27.53
C TRP A 963 10.33 7.85 -26.88
N MET A 964 11.40 7.86 -27.67
CA MET A 964 12.78 7.87 -27.16
C MET A 964 13.14 9.18 -26.45
N ASP A 965 12.53 10.31 -26.85
CA ASP A 965 12.68 11.62 -26.21
C ASP A 965 12.03 11.68 -24.80
N MET A 966 11.10 10.76 -24.50
CA MET A 966 10.40 10.74 -23.20
C MET A 966 11.34 10.36 -22.05
N SER A 967 11.12 10.99 -20.90
CA SER A 967 11.90 10.68 -19.70
C SER A 967 11.55 9.29 -19.13
N PHE A 968 12.48 8.33 -19.28
CA PHE A 968 12.40 7.05 -18.58
C PHE A 968 12.64 7.25 -17.07
N GLN A 969 11.79 6.65 -16.24
CA GLN A 969 11.86 6.73 -14.78
C GLN A 969 11.77 5.34 -14.18
N VAL A 970 12.52 5.11 -13.10
CA VAL A 970 12.47 3.84 -12.35
C VAL A 970 11.49 3.94 -11.18
N PRO A 971 10.64 2.91 -10.94
CA PRO A 971 9.75 2.88 -9.79
C PRO A 971 10.53 3.03 -8.47
N LYS A 972 10.04 3.84 -7.53
CA LYS A 972 10.66 4.01 -6.19
C LYS A 972 10.80 2.68 -5.44
N TYR A 973 9.88 1.75 -5.70
CA TYR A 973 9.87 0.38 -5.19
C TYR A 973 11.06 -0.46 -5.67
N PHE A 974 11.69 -0.13 -6.81
CA PHE A 974 12.92 -0.79 -7.27
C PHE A 974 14.06 -0.73 -6.23
N PHE A 975 14.11 0.31 -5.42
CA PHE A 975 15.11 0.46 -4.37
C PHE A 975 14.67 -0.14 -3.01
N GLN A 976 13.50 -0.79 -2.95
CA GLN A 976 13.00 -1.48 -1.76
C GLN A 976 13.48 -2.93 -1.77
N ILE A 977 14.62 -3.17 -1.13
CA ILE A 977 15.22 -4.51 -1.00
C ILE A 977 14.55 -5.20 0.20
N ARG A 978 13.43 -5.88 -0.05
CA ARG A 978 12.69 -6.68 0.95
C ARG A 978 12.32 -8.03 0.36
N SER A 979 12.10 -9.02 1.23
CA SER A 979 11.57 -10.32 0.81
C SER A 979 10.19 -10.14 0.17
N CYS A 980 9.98 -10.76 -0.99
CA CYS A 980 8.73 -10.62 -1.72
C CYS A 980 7.57 -11.27 -0.97
N VAL A 981 6.40 -10.65 -1.08
CA VAL A 981 5.16 -11.22 -0.60
C VAL A 981 4.75 -12.36 -1.53
N GLY A 982 4.52 -13.53 -0.98
CA GLY A 982 4.19 -14.70 -1.78
C GLY A 982 3.49 -15.79 -1.00
N ALA A 983 3.21 -16.88 -1.69
CA ALA A 983 2.58 -18.07 -1.12
C ALA A 983 3.50 -19.28 -1.30
N GLU A 984 3.48 -20.15 -0.30
CA GLU A 984 3.97 -21.52 -0.40
C GLU A 984 2.77 -22.46 -0.44
N LEU A 985 2.71 -23.35 -1.42
CA LEU A 985 1.67 -24.37 -1.53
C LEU A 985 2.23 -25.75 -1.22
N PHE A 986 1.66 -26.40 -0.21
CA PHE A 986 1.95 -27.79 0.15
C PHE A 986 0.76 -28.67 -0.24
N LEU A 987 1.06 -29.81 -0.84
CA LEU A 987 0.12 -30.70 -1.49
C LEU A 987 0.28 -32.10 -0.93
N PHE A 988 -0.81 -32.71 -0.51
CA PHE A 988 -0.85 -34.04 0.09
C PHE A 988 -1.90 -34.89 -0.60
N ASP A 989 -1.63 -36.18 -0.74
CA ASP A 989 -2.61 -37.13 -1.26
C ASP A 989 -3.77 -37.27 -0.25
N ALA A 990 -5.01 -37.23 -0.72
CA ALA A 990 -6.17 -37.45 0.14
C ALA A 990 -6.38 -38.93 0.52
N ASN A 991 -5.84 -39.85 -0.28
CA ASN A 991 -6.11 -41.29 -0.21
C ASN A 991 -4.95 -42.07 0.43
N THR A 992 -3.71 -41.57 0.39
CA THR A 992 -2.56 -42.25 1.00
C THR A 992 -2.00 -41.45 2.19
N GLY A 993 -1.79 -42.11 3.33
CA GLY A 993 -1.20 -41.51 4.53
C GLY A 993 0.30 -41.17 4.42
N ASN A 994 0.90 -41.26 3.23
CA ASN A 994 2.31 -40.97 3.02
C ASN A 994 2.48 -39.53 2.48
N PRO A 995 3.02 -38.58 3.27
CA PRO A 995 3.05 -37.16 2.91
C PRO A 995 4.03 -36.83 1.77
N ASN A 996 4.90 -37.77 1.38
CA ASN A 996 6.04 -37.47 0.51
C ASN A 996 5.88 -37.90 -0.96
N ARG A 997 4.79 -38.59 -1.35
CA ARG A 997 4.58 -39.02 -2.74
C ARG A 997 3.10 -38.92 -3.15
N LEU A 998 2.84 -38.20 -4.25
CA LEU A 998 1.54 -38.15 -4.91
C LEU A 998 1.50 -39.25 -5.99
N SER A 999 0.56 -40.19 -5.86
CA SER A 999 0.43 -41.31 -6.81
C SER A 999 -1.02 -41.60 -7.12
N VAL A 1000 -1.33 -41.84 -8.39
CA VAL A 1000 -2.69 -42.15 -8.85
C VAL A 1000 -2.67 -43.30 -9.86
N LEU A 1001 -3.73 -44.10 -9.84
CA LEU A 1001 -3.92 -45.15 -10.84
C LEU A 1001 -4.38 -44.52 -12.18
N PRO A 1002 -3.97 -45.08 -13.34
CA PRO A 1002 -4.48 -44.65 -14.63
C PRO A 1002 -6.01 -44.68 -14.68
N GLY A 1003 -6.62 -43.66 -15.31
CA GLY A 1003 -8.07 -43.53 -15.38
C GLY A 1003 -8.73 -42.91 -14.14
N CYS A 1004 -7.99 -42.66 -13.06
CA CYS A 1004 -8.53 -42.02 -11.85
C CYS A 1004 -8.25 -40.51 -11.79
N HIS A 1005 -9.08 -39.79 -11.03
CA HIS A 1005 -8.82 -38.40 -10.68
C HIS A 1005 -7.84 -38.31 -9.50
N LEU A 1006 -7.01 -37.27 -9.46
CA LEU A 1006 -6.09 -37.00 -8.37
C LEU A 1006 -6.78 -36.13 -7.30
N SER A 1007 -6.99 -36.69 -6.11
CA SER A 1007 -7.60 -35.99 -4.96
C SER A 1007 -6.51 -35.43 -4.04
N LEU A 1008 -6.55 -34.13 -3.79
CA LEU A 1008 -5.47 -33.36 -3.15
C LEU A 1008 -5.97 -32.62 -1.92
N ASN A 1009 -5.25 -32.78 -0.80
CA ASN A 1009 -5.33 -31.91 0.37
C ASN A 1009 -4.29 -30.78 0.22
N LEU A 1010 -4.75 -29.54 0.30
CA LEU A 1010 -3.95 -28.34 0.07
C LEU A 1010 -3.71 -27.60 1.38
N CYS A 1011 -2.46 -27.21 1.62
CA CYS A 1011 -2.08 -26.24 2.64
C CYS A 1011 -1.36 -25.08 1.99
N LEU A 1012 -1.97 -23.89 2.01
CA LEU A 1012 -1.36 -22.66 1.53
C LEU A 1012 -0.84 -21.85 2.72
N GLN A 1013 0.42 -21.44 2.67
CA GLN A 1013 1.06 -20.59 3.67
C GLN A 1013 1.50 -19.29 3.01
N LEU A 1014 0.97 -18.16 3.50
CA LEU A 1014 1.49 -16.86 3.12
C LEU A 1014 2.80 -16.55 3.84
N LYS A 1015 3.71 -15.91 3.12
CA LYS A 1015 4.96 -15.37 3.66
C LYS A 1015 5.01 -13.86 3.43
N HIS A 1016 5.50 -13.13 4.44
CA HIS A 1016 5.73 -11.69 4.40
C HIS A 1016 4.49 -10.80 4.15
N VAL A 1017 3.26 -11.34 4.29
CA VAL A 1017 2.02 -10.58 4.08
C VAL A 1017 1.73 -9.64 5.25
N PRO A 1018 1.44 -8.34 5.01
CA PRO A 1018 1.04 -7.41 6.06
C PRO A 1018 -0.34 -7.78 6.64
N PRO A 1019 -0.52 -7.70 7.98
CA PRO A 1019 -1.75 -8.12 8.64
C PRO A 1019 -2.96 -7.28 8.19
N GLY A 1020 -4.10 -7.94 7.95
CA GLY A 1020 -5.40 -7.30 7.77
C GLY A 1020 -5.80 -6.89 6.34
N ARG A 1021 -5.00 -7.19 5.30
CA ARG A 1021 -5.31 -6.81 3.91
C ARG A 1021 -5.97 -7.89 3.04
N VAL A 1022 -5.94 -9.16 3.44
CA VAL A 1022 -6.42 -10.28 2.59
C VAL A 1022 -7.77 -10.80 3.05
N ALA A 1023 -8.78 -10.75 2.16
CA ALA A 1023 -10.13 -11.21 2.44
C ALA A 1023 -10.40 -12.63 1.94
N ARG A 1024 -9.94 -12.97 0.72
CA ARG A 1024 -10.12 -14.31 0.11
C ARG A 1024 -8.90 -14.69 -0.72
N ILE A 1025 -8.48 -15.95 -0.64
CA ILE A 1025 -7.40 -16.50 -1.47
C ILE A 1025 -7.92 -17.59 -2.37
N HIS A 1026 -7.47 -17.56 -3.62
CA HIS A 1026 -7.73 -18.60 -4.61
C HIS A 1026 -6.40 -19.10 -5.18
N CYS A 1027 -6.36 -20.38 -5.53
CA CYS A 1027 -5.23 -21.00 -6.21
C CYS A 1027 -5.74 -21.79 -7.41
N ILE A 1028 -5.01 -21.72 -8.52
CA ILE A 1028 -5.17 -22.60 -9.68
C ILE A 1028 -4.03 -23.61 -9.69
N LEU A 1029 -4.36 -24.88 -9.89
CA LEU A 1029 -3.41 -25.96 -10.14
C LEU A 1029 -3.62 -26.46 -11.56
N ALA A 1030 -2.55 -26.69 -12.32
CA ALA A 1030 -2.63 -27.14 -13.69
C ALA A 1030 -1.51 -28.10 -14.09
N SER A 1031 -1.83 -29.03 -14.99
CA SER A 1031 -0.86 -29.96 -15.58
C SER A 1031 -1.24 -30.31 -17.02
N LYS A 1032 -0.24 -30.73 -17.81
CA LYS A 1032 -0.38 -31.22 -19.18
C LYS A 1032 0.45 -32.49 -19.36
N PRO A 1033 0.09 -33.39 -20.30
CA PRO A 1033 0.94 -34.52 -20.69
C PRO A 1033 2.36 -34.11 -21.11
N SER A 1034 2.50 -32.92 -21.72
CA SER A 1034 3.80 -32.32 -22.08
C SER A 1034 4.67 -31.93 -20.86
N TYR A 1035 4.13 -31.85 -19.64
CA TYR A 1035 4.89 -31.58 -18.41
C TYR A 1035 5.55 -32.84 -17.82
N ARG A 1036 5.85 -33.83 -18.67
CA ARG A 1036 6.48 -35.09 -18.26
C ARG A 1036 7.93 -34.86 -17.84
N THR A 1037 8.35 -35.45 -16.73
CA THR A 1037 9.73 -35.38 -16.21
C THR A 1037 10.37 -36.77 -16.16
N SER A 1038 11.70 -36.87 -16.30
CA SER A 1038 12.45 -38.13 -16.10
C SER A 1038 12.61 -38.47 -14.60
N GLU A 1039 12.62 -39.75 -14.26
CA GLU A 1039 12.60 -40.26 -12.88
C GLU A 1039 14.00 -40.32 -12.21
N HIS A 1040 14.06 -40.11 -10.89
CA HIS A 1040 15.22 -39.99 -9.97
C HIS A 1040 16.08 -38.71 -10.13
N GLY A 1041 16.30 -37.86 -9.14
CA GLY A 1041 16.33 -38.07 -7.70
C GLY A 1041 17.70 -37.62 -7.18
N ASP A 1042 17.88 -36.31 -7.04
CA ASP A 1042 18.80 -35.82 -6.02
C ASP A 1042 17.98 -34.90 -5.12
N GLU A 1043 17.85 -35.30 -3.86
CA GLU A 1043 17.59 -34.37 -2.78
C GLU A 1043 18.73 -33.35 -2.80
N SER A 1044 18.63 -32.35 -3.67
CA SER A 1044 19.39 -31.14 -3.52
C SER A 1044 18.93 -30.51 -2.22
N LYS A 1045 19.62 -30.88 -1.12
CA LYS A 1045 19.63 -30.16 0.13
C LYS A 1045 19.69 -28.68 -0.21
N GLY A 1046 18.57 -27.98 -0.04
CA GLY A 1046 18.47 -26.53 -0.01
C GLY A 1046 19.35 -25.76 -1.00
N LYS A 1047 19.46 -26.17 -2.28
CA LYS A 1047 19.91 -25.21 -3.29
C LYS A 1047 18.73 -24.28 -3.54
N MET A 1048 18.82 -23.11 -2.91
CA MET A 1048 17.97 -21.95 -3.18
C MET A 1048 17.63 -21.87 -4.67
N LEU A 1049 16.37 -21.59 -4.96
CA LEU A 1049 15.93 -21.22 -6.30
C LEU A 1049 16.99 -20.31 -6.96
N PRO A 1050 17.39 -20.58 -8.23
CA PRO A 1050 17.77 -19.49 -9.11
C PRO A 1050 16.52 -18.61 -9.22
N GLY A 1051 16.47 -17.55 -8.40
CA GLY A 1051 15.25 -16.78 -8.14
C GLY A 1051 14.51 -16.41 -9.42
N PHE A 1052 13.25 -16.82 -9.56
CA PHE A 1052 12.30 -16.39 -10.60
C PHE A 1052 12.87 -16.25 -12.04
N GLN A 1053 13.93 -16.99 -12.40
CA GLN A 1053 14.61 -16.84 -13.70
C GLN A 1053 14.34 -18.00 -14.66
N SER A 1054 13.44 -18.93 -14.32
CA SER A 1054 13.08 -20.06 -15.20
C SER A 1054 11.69 -20.65 -14.95
N CYS A 1055 10.78 -19.93 -14.28
CA CYS A 1055 9.37 -20.20 -14.51
C CYS A 1055 9.05 -19.51 -15.83
N ASP A 1056 8.74 -20.26 -16.88
CA ASP A 1056 8.26 -19.69 -18.14
C ASP A 1056 7.19 -18.64 -17.81
N THR A 1057 7.54 -17.35 -17.91
CA THR A 1057 6.62 -16.25 -17.56
C THR A 1057 5.32 -16.38 -18.34
N SER A 1058 5.39 -17.03 -19.51
CA SER A 1058 4.26 -17.54 -20.31
C SER A 1058 3.20 -18.27 -19.47
N ASP A 1059 3.60 -19.32 -18.76
CA ASP A 1059 2.65 -20.17 -18.05
C ASP A 1059 2.03 -19.45 -16.86
N VAL A 1060 2.80 -18.58 -16.19
CA VAL A 1060 2.30 -17.82 -15.04
C VAL A 1060 1.26 -16.79 -15.48
N ILE A 1061 1.49 -16.10 -16.60
CA ILE A 1061 0.51 -15.17 -17.20
C ILE A 1061 -0.76 -15.94 -17.56
N ASP A 1062 -0.64 -17.05 -18.28
CA ASP A 1062 -1.78 -17.87 -18.71
C ASP A 1062 -2.61 -18.41 -17.53
N LEU A 1063 -1.93 -18.86 -16.46
CA LEU A 1063 -2.58 -19.33 -15.25
C LEU A 1063 -3.24 -18.17 -14.49
N ASN A 1064 -2.60 -17.00 -14.42
CA ASN A 1064 -3.15 -15.82 -13.78
C ASN A 1064 -4.39 -15.29 -14.52
N GLU A 1065 -4.38 -15.26 -15.85
CA GLU A 1065 -5.55 -14.87 -16.66
C GLU A 1065 -6.74 -15.83 -16.42
N LYS A 1066 -6.49 -17.15 -16.39
CA LYS A 1066 -7.53 -18.16 -16.10
C LYS A 1066 -8.07 -18.04 -14.67
N LEU A 1067 -7.19 -17.82 -13.70
CA LEU A 1067 -7.57 -17.63 -12.31
C LEU A 1067 -8.41 -16.35 -12.12
N TRP A 1068 -8.03 -15.27 -12.81
CA TRP A 1068 -8.78 -14.02 -12.82
C TRP A 1068 -10.19 -14.21 -13.41
N MET A 1069 -10.31 -14.88 -14.56
CA MET A 1069 -11.62 -15.21 -15.16
C MET A 1069 -12.49 -16.01 -14.19
N TYR A 1070 -11.93 -17.02 -13.52
CA TYR A 1070 -12.64 -17.82 -12.52
C TYR A 1070 -13.16 -16.98 -11.35
N VAL A 1071 -12.34 -16.05 -10.84
CA VAL A 1071 -12.70 -15.16 -9.74
C VAL A 1071 -13.84 -14.21 -10.12
N ILE A 1072 -13.81 -13.64 -11.34
CA ILE A 1072 -14.83 -12.70 -11.83
C ILE A 1072 -16.14 -13.40 -12.21
N GLU A 1073 -16.09 -14.54 -12.91
CA GLU A 1073 -17.29 -15.30 -13.26
C GLU A 1073 -18.03 -15.80 -12.01
N ARG A 1074 -17.32 -16.12 -10.93
CA ARG A 1074 -17.95 -16.49 -9.65
C ARG A 1074 -18.69 -15.32 -8.99
N ALA A 1075 -18.32 -14.08 -9.28
CA ALA A 1075 -19.06 -12.88 -8.84
C ALA A 1075 -20.34 -12.64 -9.67
N LYS A 1076 -20.40 -13.14 -10.91
CA LYS A 1076 -21.55 -13.04 -11.82
C LYS A 1076 -22.21 -14.42 -11.96
N ARG A 1077 -23.12 -14.78 -11.05
CA ARG A 1077 -23.82 -16.09 -11.05
C ARG A 1077 -24.43 -16.47 -12.42
N SER A 1078 -23.68 -17.21 -13.24
CA SER A 1078 -24.18 -18.27 -14.14
C SER A 1078 -23.00 -19.14 -14.58
N CYS A 1079 -22.91 -20.37 -14.09
CA CYS A 1079 -21.94 -21.35 -14.60
C CYS A 1079 -22.36 -21.80 -16.01
N ARG A 1080 -21.80 -21.19 -17.06
CA ARG A 1080 -21.75 -21.85 -18.36
C ARG A 1080 -20.58 -22.82 -18.33
N LYS A 1081 -20.88 -24.12 -18.37
CA LYS A 1081 -19.89 -25.18 -18.58
C LYS A 1081 -19.09 -24.83 -19.85
N ILE A 1082 -17.83 -24.46 -19.70
CA ILE A 1082 -16.91 -24.30 -20.83
C ILE A 1082 -16.79 -25.68 -21.50
N ARG A 1083 -17.13 -25.75 -22.79
CA ARG A 1083 -17.13 -26.98 -23.60
C ARG A 1083 -15.72 -27.59 -23.63
N LYS A 1084 -15.60 -28.86 -23.20
CA LYS A 1084 -14.42 -29.70 -23.42
C LYS A 1084 -14.24 -29.93 -24.92
N ALA A 1085 -13.14 -29.48 -25.51
CA ALA A 1085 -12.68 -29.94 -26.83
C ALA A 1085 -11.70 -31.09 -26.62
N SER A 1086 -11.96 -32.23 -27.27
CA SER A 1086 -11.14 -33.45 -27.19
C SER A 1086 -9.90 -33.34 -28.10
N GLY A 1087 -8.71 -33.28 -27.50
CA GLY A 1087 -7.41 -33.34 -28.17
C GLY A 1087 -6.31 -33.76 -27.18
N GLY A 1088 -5.22 -34.36 -27.67
CA GLY A 1088 -4.25 -35.12 -26.85
C GLY A 1088 -3.29 -34.33 -25.93
N ASP A 1089 -3.21 -33.00 -26.04
CA ASP A 1089 -2.37 -32.16 -25.17
C ASP A 1089 -3.18 -30.99 -24.56
N VAL A 1090 -4.28 -31.33 -23.89
CA VAL A 1090 -5.16 -30.35 -23.24
C VAL A 1090 -4.68 -30.05 -21.82
N LEU A 1091 -4.56 -28.76 -21.48
CA LEU A 1091 -4.30 -28.30 -20.11
C LEU A 1091 -5.47 -28.70 -19.20
N VAL A 1092 -5.18 -29.55 -18.22
CA VAL A 1092 -6.10 -29.83 -17.12
C VAL A 1092 -5.79 -28.85 -15.99
N TRP A 1093 -6.81 -28.22 -15.45
CA TRP A 1093 -6.67 -27.31 -14.31
C TRP A 1093 -7.86 -27.38 -13.37
N SER A 1094 -7.64 -26.97 -12.12
CA SER A 1094 -8.66 -26.91 -11.08
C SER A 1094 -8.35 -25.76 -10.13
N CYS A 1095 -9.40 -25.14 -9.56
CA CYS A 1095 -9.27 -23.99 -8.66
C CYS A 1095 -9.74 -24.33 -7.25
N ALA A 1096 -8.99 -23.88 -6.24
CA ALA A 1096 -9.31 -24.03 -4.82
C ALA A 1096 -9.39 -22.67 -4.12
N SER A 1097 -10.30 -22.53 -3.15
CA SER A 1097 -10.43 -21.34 -2.30
C SER A 1097 -9.98 -21.64 -0.88
N PHE A 1098 -9.31 -20.69 -0.24
CA PHE A 1098 -8.75 -20.82 1.11
C PHE A 1098 -9.34 -19.78 2.07
N VAL A 1099 -9.61 -20.20 3.30
CA VAL A 1099 -9.88 -19.33 4.45
C VAL A 1099 -8.63 -19.36 5.33
N LEU A 1100 -8.02 -18.19 5.52
CA LEU A 1100 -6.77 -18.09 6.26
C LEU A 1100 -7.00 -17.93 7.76
N ASN A 1101 -6.08 -18.48 8.55
CA ASN A 1101 -5.93 -18.18 9.97
C ASN A 1101 -5.13 -16.88 10.19
N GLU A 1102 -4.96 -16.45 11.45
CA GLU A 1102 -4.20 -15.23 11.79
C GLU A 1102 -2.72 -15.30 11.40
N ARG A 1103 -2.18 -16.51 11.18
CA ARG A 1103 -0.79 -16.75 10.71
C ARG A 1103 -0.68 -16.77 9.19
N GLY A 1104 -1.76 -16.50 8.46
CA GLY A 1104 -1.77 -16.53 6.99
C GLY A 1104 -1.72 -17.93 6.38
N GLN A 1105 -2.10 -18.96 7.14
CA GLN A 1105 -2.19 -20.35 6.67
C GLN A 1105 -3.65 -20.72 6.38
N GLY A 1106 -3.92 -21.41 5.28
CA GLY A 1106 -5.24 -21.91 4.92
C GLY A 1106 -5.19 -23.34 4.40
N PHE A 1107 -6.31 -24.05 4.57
CA PHE A 1107 -6.46 -25.43 4.12
C PHE A 1107 -7.65 -25.57 3.18
N SER A 1108 -7.51 -26.40 2.14
CA SER A 1108 -8.55 -26.66 1.15
C SER A 1108 -8.37 -28.05 0.53
N THR A 1109 -9.33 -28.47 -0.29
CA THR A 1109 -9.25 -29.74 -1.04
C THR A 1109 -9.52 -29.48 -2.51
N CYS A 1110 -8.88 -30.24 -3.39
CA CYS A 1110 -8.99 -30.09 -4.83
C CYS A 1110 -9.01 -31.45 -5.53
N LEU A 1111 -9.74 -31.54 -6.64
CA LEU A 1111 -9.75 -32.69 -7.53
C LEU A 1111 -9.20 -32.27 -8.89
N LEU A 1112 -8.18 -32.97 -9.38
CA LEU A 1112 -7.56 -32.72 -10.69
C LEU A 1112 -7.83 -33.91 -11.64
N ASP A 1113 -8.41 -33.63 -12.81
CA ASP A 1113 -8.81 -34.66 -13.79
C ASP A 1113 -7.64 -35.14 -14.65
N VAL A 1114 -6.80 -36.00 -14.08
CA VAL A 1114 -5.63 -36.60 -14.77
C VAL A 1114 -5.93 -37.97 -15.36
N SER A 1115 -7.22 -38.32 -15.51
CA SER A 1115 -7.68 -39.65 -15.94
C SER A 1115 -7.13 -40.07 -17.30
N ALA A 1116 -6.92 -39.10 -18.21
CA ALA A 1116 -6.40 -39.31 -19.55
C ALA A 1116 -4.85 -39.26 -19.66
N PHE A 1117 -4.14 -39.11 -18.54
CA PHE A 1117 -2.67 -38.96 -18.57
C PHE A 1117 -2.01 -40.34 -18.78
N PRO A 1118 -0.97 -40.42 -19.63
CA PRO A 1118 -0.21 -41.65 -19.79
C PRO A 1118 0.59 -42.00 -18.52
N VAL A 1119 1.12 -43.23 -18.44
CA VAL A 1119 2.01 -43.64 -17.33
C VAL A 1119 3.27 -42.79 -17.33
N GLY A 1120 3.61 -42.19 -16.18
CA GLY A 1120 4.78 -41.32 -16.04
C GLY A 1120 4.69 -40.33 -14.87
N PHE A 1121 5.70 -39.46 -14.81
CA PHE A 1121 5.83 -38.39 -13.82
C PHE A 1121 5.46 -37.06 -14.43
N TYR A 1122 4.57 -36.32 -13.77
CA TYR A 1122 4.07 -35.05 -14.27
C TYR A 1122 4.20 -33.97 -13.22
N LYS A 1123 4.65 -32.79 -13.63
CA LYS A 1123 4.72 -31.62 -12.77
C LYS A 1123 3.36 -30.93 -12.68
N ILE A 1124 2.96 -30.54 -11.48
CA ILE A 1124 1.83 -29.63 -11.24
C ILE A 1124 2.38 -28.21 -11.20
N LYS A 1125 2.00 -27.36 -12.15
CA LYS A 1125 2.22 -25.91 -12.07
C LYS A 1125 1.07 -25.30 -11.28
N TRP A 1126 1.35 -24.27 -10.50
CA TRP A 1126 0.33 -23.60 -9.69
C TRP A 1126 0.57 -22.10 -9.65
N HIS A 1127 -0.52 -21.36 -9.49
CA HIS A 1127 -0.51 -19.92 -9.27
C HIS A 1127 -1.58 -19.55 -8.25
N SER A 1128 -1.43 -18.43 -7.55
CA SER A 1128 -2.42 -18.00 -6.57
C SER A 1128 -2.68 -16.50 -6.64
N CYS A 1129 -3.85 -16.12 -6.16
CA CYS A 1129 -4.28 -14.73 -6.08
C CYS A 1129 -5.03 -14.47 -4.78
N CYS A 1130 -5.07 -13.21 -4.38
CA CYS A 1130 -5.92 -12.77 -3.30
C CYS A 1130 -6.81 -11.59 -3.70
N ILE A 1131 -7.94 -11.47 -3.00
CA ILE A 1131 -8.87 -10.35 -3.12
C ILE A 1131 -8.81 -9.58 -1.82
N ASP A 1132 -8.55 -8.28 -1.91
CA ASP A 1132 -8.50 -7.40 -0.74
C ASP A 1132 -9.90 -6.98 -0.27
N SER A 1133 -9.98 -6.20 0.81
CA SER A 1133 -11.27 -5.70 1.33
C SER A 1133 -11.97 -4.69 0.41
N LYS A 1134 -11.29 -4.20 -0.63
CA LYS A 1134 -11.82 -3.28 -1.64
C LYS A 1134 -12.20 -4.02 -2.94
N ASP A 1135 -12.24 -5.35 -2.90
CA ASP A 1135 -12.46 -6.23 -4.05
C ASP A 1135 -11.40 -6.10 -5.17
N SER A 1136 -10.19 -5.62 -4.85
CA SER A 1136 -9.08 -5.55 -5.80
C SER A 1136 -8.39 -6.91 -5.94
N TYR A 1137 -8.03 -7.28 -7.16
CA TYR A 1137 -7.31 -8.52 -7.48
C TYR A 1137 -5.80 -8.34 -7.35
N TRP A 1138 -5.15 -9.22 -6.61
CA TRP A 1138 -3.69 -9.26 -6.44
C TRP A 1138 -3.16 -10.66 -6.77
N SER A 1139 -2.08 -10.71 -7.54
CA SER A 1139 -1.35 -11.94 -7.84
C SER A 1139 -0.40 -12.26 -6.69
N LEU A 1140 -0.26 -13.53 -6.33
CA LEU A 1140 0.66 -13.97 -5.28
C LEU A 1140 1.75 -14.83 -5.90
N LEU A 1141 3.01 -14.42 -5.72
CA LEU A 1141 4.15 -15.12 -6.29
C LEU A 1141 4.32 -16.51 -5.64
N PRO A 1142 4.49 -17.58 -6.44
CA PRO A 1142 4.81 -18.90 -5.91
C PRO A 1142 6.25 -18.91 -5.39
N LEU A 1143 6.44 -19.14 -4.09
CA LEU A 1143 7.76 -19.19 -3.46
C LEU A 1143 8.38 -20.60 -3.50
N ASN A 1144 7.57 -21.62 -3.74
CA ASN A 1144 8.01 -23.00 -3.91
C ASN A 1144 7.51 -23.59 -5.24
N MET A 1145 8.29 -24.52 -5.78
CA MET A 1145 7.90 -25.29 -6.96
C MET A 1145 6.71 -26.18 -6.63
N GLY A 1146 5.82 -26.37 -7.61
CA GLY A 1146 4.75 -27.36 -7.49
C GLY A 1146 5.29 -28.80 -7.53
N PRO A 1147 4.62 -29.74 -6.84
CA PRO A 1147 5.06 -31.12 -6.71
C PRO A 1147 4.90 -31.89 -8.01
N VAL A 1148 5.55 -33.05 -8.05
CA VAL A 1148 5.43 -34.04 -9.12
C VAL A 1148 4.52 -35.15 -8.64
N PHE A 1149 3.59 -35.60 -9.47
CA PHE A 1149 2.78 -36.79 -9.22
C PHE A 1149 3.11 -37.89 -10.22
N SER A 1150 2.85 -39.14 -9.82
CA SER A 1150 3.09 -40.34 -10.62
C SER A 1150 1.77 -41.00 -11.03
N VAL A 1151 1.68 -41.43 -12.29
CA VAL A 1151 0.61 -42.29 -12.80
C VAL A 1151 1.20 -43.67 -13.01
N ASN A 1152 0.88 -44.63 -12.12
CA ASN A 1152 1.53 -45.95 -12.06
C ASN A 1152 0.53 -47.11 -12.21
N ASN A 1153 0.92 -48.17 -12.90
CA ASN A 1153 0.06 -49.31 -13.23
C ASN A 1153 -0.15 -50.36 -12.11
N SER A 1154 0.30 -50.16 -10.87
CA SER A 1154 0.28 -51.26 -9.88
C SER A 1154 0.09 -50.85 -8.42
N PHE A 1155 -0.88 -51.52 -7.77
CA PHE A 1155 -0.73 -52.03 -6.41
C PHE A 1155 0.50 -52.93 -6.37
N ALA A 1156 1.65 -52.40 -5.95
CA ALA A 1156 2.70 -53.27 -5.43
C ALA A 1156 2.41 -53.43 -3.95
N GLY A 1157 1.69 -54.48 -3.59
CA GLY A 1157 1.63 -54.93 -2.20
C GLY A 1157 3.04 -55.24 -1.71
N ARG A 1158 3.52 -54.46 -0.74
CA ARG A 1158 4.38 -54.88 0.37
C ARG A 1158 4.35 -53.83 1.47
#